data_AF-A0A811UEE9-F1
#
_entry.id   AF-A0A811UEE9-F1
#
_cell.length_a   1.000
_cell.length_b   1.000
_cell.length_c   1.000
_cell.angle_alpha   90.00
_cell.angle_beta   90.00
_cell.angle_gamma   90.00
#
_symmetry.space_group_name_H-M   'P 1'
#
loop_
_entity.id
_entity.type
_entity.pdbx_description
1 polymer ?
#
loop_
_entity_poly.entity_id
_entity_poly.type
_entity_poly.pdbx_seq_one_letter_code
_entity_poly.pdbx_strand_id
1 'polypeptide(L)'
;MVMQQLLLNALKCVRNTSSDEPISLNVLSRLGVAINTGQDFHVPTVCSSFIPHIVYHIKYCNTEENLRMLSISIINLQQLITSDILEIFKTKVNIFIEHEIVNSKTIKTVIKLLHLLNLSVWSHKNGQLIRDLMLLLQPNLSNLTIIDLKAISRIFGYHLEPASLIDPLKSLLTDLFQNDPQSDILAAYMPFLEPHRRDAITSVFKNLLFSSMSMQNYNSAAEHFQIIRTLKISDSKLCDAYWENVLDSLKIDQDKDKELRFLIHCHRYMHFNNNLGGSYRFLPLERRLTQVAMEAIENDINGCIPSKFARLAAFVLAYGHTPFGWKKFPNIILSKIISMSDQFNIMDCLYLSRGIQIALELRFRNMIPSLLGFQLATIDSVLADCVERHLENKNLSIFELNTIMRTLGYKKSLKEKYIYQAALERYNLMDYDEINSRAIREMAYNFSASNCTVPIALEAMFTYIEKHHEHVIGETVEKVLSCAFNQGYVPKSESVLGKAATILKRDFKDMNGLSIVQACMALCYYKAMPEDLIDMVFCVKFIQRIEEEIQMCYSKATYPERVLNSIMKLNRTVCLDYPEANVPWFQQNYLEAQLSKKPTPQCKFGDEVKRLLKAVLSSDSYFSCNHITPYGYQIDFVIHFDKNHKPIAAPVETMILDRITKVAILLLRLDSFCKNDLTALRGPEHLRTKHLEMMGYKVIHINEHDWNTKYMNSPKTKTNYLKCLLQI
;
A
#
# COMPACT_ATOMS: atom_id res chain seq x y z
N MET A 1 -13.58 21.77 45.52
CA MET A 1 -14.57 22.87 45.56
C MET A 1 -14.02 24.19 45.00
N VAL A 2 -12.92 24.76 45.53
CA VAL A 2 -12.38 26.06 45.05
C VAL A 2 -11.97 26.04 43.58
N MET A 3 -11.20 25.04 43.14
CA MET A 3 -10.79 24.90 41.72
C MET A 3 -11.97 24.77 40.76
N GLN A 4 -13.02 24.07 41.16
CA GLN A 4 -14.24 23.93 40.36
C GLN A 4 -14.98 25.26 40.22
N GLN A 5 -15.08 26.04 41.30
CA GLN A 5 -15.69 27.36 41.27
C GLN A 5 -14.90 28.33 40.39
N LEU A 6 -13.56 28.30 40.48
CA LEU A 6 -12.68 29.09 39.63
C LEU A 6 -12.84 28.73 38.15
N LEU A 7 -12.89 27.44 37.82
CA LEU A 7 -13.11 26.98 36.45
C LEU A 7 -14.50 27.39 35.92
N LEU A 8 -15.56 27.23 36.72
CA LEU A 8 -16.91 27.65 36.35
C LEU A 8 -17.01 29.16 36.11
N ASN A 9 -16.34 29.96 36.94
CA ASN A 9 -16.28 31.40 36.76
C ASN A 9 -15.51 31.78 35.49
N ALA A 10 -14.36 31.13 35.23
CA ALA A 10 -13.60 31.35 34.00
C ALA A 10 -14.43 31.00 32.75
N LEU A 11 -15.12 29.87 32.74
CA LEU A 11 -16.00 29.45 31.64
C LEU A 11 -17.18 30.40 31.42
N LYS A 12 -17.79 30.91 32.50
CA LYS A 12 -18.83 31.96 32.42
C LYS A 12 -18.28 33.24 31.79
N CYS A 13 -17.06 33.65 32.16
CA CYS A 13 -16.44 34.83 31.55
C CYS A 13 -16.24 34.65 30.04
N VAL A 14 -15.71 33.49 29.61
CA VAL A 14 -15.54 33.20 28.17
C VAL A 14 -16.87 33.21 27.43
N ARG A 15 -17.93 32.67 28.03
CA ARG A 15 -19.28 32.61 27.43
C ARG A 15 -19.96 33.98 27.34
N ASN A 16 -19.74 34.86 28.32
CA ASN A 16 -20.41 36.17 28.38
C ASN A 16 -19.68 37.26 27.61
N THR A 17 -18.43 37.02 27.19
CA THR A 17 -17.62 37.98 26.45
C THR A 17 -17.95 37.92 24.96
N SER A 18 -18.24 39.06 24.35
CA SER A 18 -18.52 39.18 22.91
C SER A 18 -17.29 38.78 22.08
N SER A 19 -17.52 38.22 20.88
CA SER A 19 -16.45 37.96 19.92
C SER A 19 -15.78 39.23 19.38
N ASP A 20 -16.42 40.39 19.53
CA ASP A 20 -15.87 41.69 19.09
C ASP A 20 -14.78 42.22 20.03
N GLU A 21 -14.77 41.75 21.29
CA GLU A 21 -13.72 41.97 22.30
C GLU A 21 -13.23 40.62 22.83
N PRO A 22 -12.46 39.85 22.03
CA PRO A 22 -12.18 38.46 22.33
C PRO A 22 -11.34 38.29 23.60
N ILE A 23 -11.55 37.17 24.28
CA ILE A 23 -10.66 36.75 25.38
C ILE A 23 -9.24 36.55 24.82
N SER A 24 -8.22 36.99 25.56
CA SER A 24 -6.81 36.82 25.18
C SER A 24 -6.49 35.37 24.80
N LEU A 25 -5.80 35.19 23.67
CA LEU A 25 -5.37 33.90 23.16
C LEU A 25 -4.51 33.11 24.17
N ASN A 26 -3.70 33.80 24.98
CA ASN A 26 -2.91 33.18 26.04
C ASN A 26 -3.79 32.50 27.09
N VAL A 27 -4.91 33.13 27.45
CA VAL A 27 -5.87 32.59 28.42
C VAL A 27 -6.60 31.40 27.82
N LEU A 28 -7.08 31.52 26.59
CA LEU A 28 -7.79 30.43 25.88
C LEU A 28 -6.91 29.20 25.72
N SER A 29 -5.65 29.38 25.31
CA SER A 29 -4.70 28.28 25.13
C SER A 29 -4.43 27.53 26.44
N ARG A 30 -4.19 28.26 27.54
CA ARG A 30 -3.94 27.66 28.86
C ARG A 30 -5.17 26.94 29.41
N LEU A 31 -6.35 27.55 29.30
CA LEU A 31 -7.60 26.93 29.72
C LEU A 31 -7.91 25.69 28.90
N GLY A 32 -7.73 25.74 27.58
CA GLY A 32 -7.95 24.59 26.69
C GLY A 32 -7.06 23.39 27.06
N VAL A 33 -5.78 23.63 27.32
CA VAL A 33 -4.84 22.59 27.81
C VAL A 33 -5.26 22.04 29.17
N ALA A 34 -5.70 22.90 30.09
CA ALA A 34 -6.08 22.49 31.45
C ALA A 34 -7.40 21.69 31.48
N ILE A 35 -8.32 21.94 30.54
CA ILE A 35 -9.61 21.24 30.44
C ILE A 35 -9.45 19.90 29.73
N ASN A 36 -8.59 19.83 28.71
CA ASN A 36 -8.37 18.63 27.92
C ASN A 36 -7.34 17.70 28.57
N THR A 37 -7.73 17.02 29.66
CA THR A 37 -6.88 16.06 30.41
C THR A 37 -6.88 14.63 29.83
N GLY A 38 -7.72 14.40 28.83
CA GLY A 38 -7.98 13.14 28.14
C GLY A 38 -9.09 13.44 27.13
N GLN A 39 -9.11 12.78 25.97
CA GLN A 39 -10.12 13.01 24.93
C GLN A 39 -11.52 12.52 25.34
N ASP A 40 -12.04 13.09 26.42
CA ASP A 40 -13.29 12.73 27.06
C ASP A 40 -14.44 13.55 26.45
N PHE A 41 -15.65 13.01 26.52
CA PHE A 41 -16.88 13.65 26.00
C PHE A 41 -17.15 15.06 26.58
N HIS A 42 -16.45 15.46 27.64
CA HIS A 42 -16.63 16.74 28.30
C HIS A 42 -16.03 17.92 27.52
N VAL A 43 -14.94 17.73 26.76
CA VAL A 43 -14.22 18.84 26.12
C VAL A 43 -15.10 19.61 25.12
N PRO A 44 -15.83 18.97 24.18
CA PRO A 44 -16.72 19.69 23.28
C PRO A 44 -17.82 20.47 24.01
N THR A 45 -18.37 19.87 25.06
CA THR A 45 -19.49 20.45 25.82
C THR A 45 -19.05 21.70 26.58
N VAL A 46 -17.86 21.68 27.18
CA VAL A 46 -17.32 22.75 28.01
C VAL A 46 -16.71 23.88 27.17
N CYS A 47 -16.01 23.54 26.09
CA CYS A 47 -15.20 24.50 25.33
C CYS A 47 -15.87 25.03 24.05
N SER A 48 -17.14 24.69 23.78
CA SER A 48 -17.86 25.18 22.59
C SER A 48 -17.84 26.71 22.45
N SER A 49 -17.92 27.44 23.57
CA SER A 49 -17.86 28.91 23.59
C SER A 49 -16.49 29.49 23.22
N PHE A 50 -15.45 28.68 23.09
CA PHE A 50 -14.10 29.14 22.74
C PHE A 50 -13.99 29.39 21.23
N ILE A 51 -14.80 28.71 20.42
CA ILE A 51 -14.68 28.69 18.96
C ILE A 51 -14.81 30.09 18.31
N PRO A 52 -15.79 30.94 18.68
CA PRO A 52 -15.87 32.29 18.12
C PRO A 52 -14.61 33.13 18.38
N HIS A 53 -14.02 33.01 19.57
CA HIS A 53 -12.78 33.69 19.93
C HIS A 53 -11.58 33.15 19.13
N ILE A 54 -11.50 31.83 18.93
CA ILE A 54 -10.45 31.22 18.10
C ILE A 54 -10.55 31.73 16.65
N VAL A 55 -11.75 31.74 16.06
CA VAL A 55 -11.95 32.24 14.69
C VAL A 55 -11.54 33.72 14.57
N TYR A 56 -11.88 34.56 15.56
CA TYR A 56 -11.40 35.94 15.62
C TYR A 56 -9.86 35.97 15.62
N HIS A 57 -9.21 35.24 16.53
CA HIS A 57 -7.76 35.25 16.64
C HIS A 57 -7.06 34.73 15.39
N ILE A 58 -7.64 33.77 14.66
CA ILE A 58 -7.09 33.32 13.36
C ILE A 58 -7.08 34.48 12.36
N LYS A 59 -8.19 35.22 12.24
CA LYS A 59 -8.34 36.33 11.29
C LYS A 59 -7.30 37.43 11.54
N TYR A 60 -7.15 37.85 12.79
CA TYR A 60 -6.28 38.96 13.18
C TYR A 60 -4.87 38.56 13.63
N CYS A 61 -4.50 37.28 13.51
CA CYS A 61 -3.15 36.81 13.79
C CYS A 61 -2.13 37.53 12.89
N ASN A 62 -1.06 38.07 13.47
CA ASN A 62 -0.01 38.82 12.76
C ASN A 62 1.42 38.49 13.24
N THR A 63 1.60 37.63 14.25
CA THR A 63 2.91 37.26 14.78
C THR A 63 3.08 35.74 14.80
N GLU A 64 4.33 35.28 14.68
CA GLU A 64 4.70 33.87 14.82
C GLU A 64 4.17 33.26 16.13
N GLU A 65 4.31 33.98 17.24
CA GLU A 65 3.89 33.51 18.57
C GLU A 65 2.36 33.33 18.66
N ASN A 66 1.58 34.23 18.06
CA ASN A 66 0.13 34.09 17.98
C ASN A 66 -0.26 32.83 17.19
N LEU A 67 0.43 32.56 16.08
CA LEU A 67 0.19 31.37 15.27
C LEU A 67 0.53 30.08 16.04
N ARG A 68 1.61 30.08 16.82
CA ARG A 68 2.01 28.96 17.69
C ARG A 68 0.97 28.69 18.77
N MET A 69 0.45 29.73 19.41
CA MET A 69 -0.57 29.64 20.46
C MET A 69 -1.93 29.21 19.90
N LEU A 70 -2.29 29.68 18.71
CA LEU A 70 -3.46 29.18 17.96
C LEU A 70 -3.31 27.68 17.68
N SER A 71 -2.14 27.23 17.23
CA SER A 71 -1.90 25.81 16.95
C SER A 71 -2.10 24.95 18.19
N ILE A 72 -1.63 25.39 19.37
CA ILE A 72 -1.88 24.73 20.66
C ILE A 72 -3.38 24.66 20.95
N SER A 73 -4.09 25.77 20.77
CA SER A 73 -5.53 25.84 21.06
C SER A 73 -6.33 24.90 20.15
N ILE A 74 -6.05 24.91 18.85
CA ILE A 74 -6.73 24.06 17.86
C ILE A 74 -6.47 22.57 18.13
N ILE A 75 -5.25 22.17 18.50
CA ILE A 75 -4.95 20.77 18.89
C ILE A 75 -5.84 20.33 20.06
N ASN A 76 -5.99 21.17 21.09
CA ASN A 76 -6.76 20.81 22.28
C ASN A 76 -8.28 20.85 22.05
N LEU A 77 -8.73 21.58 21.02
CA LEU A 77 -10.13 21.73 20.67
C LEU A 77 -10.50 20.95 19.39
N GLN A 78 -9.65 20.01 18.95
CA GLN A 78 -9.77 19.31 17.66
C GLN A 78 -11.19 18.86 17.31
N GLN A 79 -11.93 18.30 18.27
CA GLN A 79 -13.30 17.79 18.08
C GLN A 79 -14.34 18.88 17.73
N LEU A 80 -14.03 20.15 18.00
CA LEU A 80 -14.88 21.31 17.73
C LEU A 80 -14.47 22.09 16.47
N ILE A 81 -13.33 21.73 15.86
CA ILE A 81 -12.79 22.44 14.70
C ILE A 81 -13.41 21.86 13.43
N THR A 82 -14.21 22.67 12.75
CA THR A 82 -14.82 22.31 11.47
C THR A 82 -13.80 22.42 10.32
N SER A 83 -14.12 21.79 9.18
CA SER A 83 -13.31 21.93 7.96
C SER A 83 -13.10 23.38 7.56
N ASP A 84 -14.15 24.21 7.63
CA ASP A 84 -14.07 25.63 7.26
C ASP A 84 -13.10 26.41 8.16
N ILE A 85 -13.13 26.15 9.47
CA ILE A 85 -12.21 26.80 10.42
C ILE A 85 -10.76 26.37 10.13
N LEU A 86 -10.56 25.08 9.83
CA LEU A 86 -9.23 24.57 9.49
C LEU A 86 -8.71 25.18 8.18
N GLU A 87 -9.55 25.36 7.16
CA GLU A 87 -9.14 25.99 5.89
C GLU A 87 -8.79 27.48 6.05
N ILE A 88 -9.53 28.22 6.88
CA ILE A 88 -9.17 29.61 7.22
C ILE A 88 -7.80 29.64 7.91
N PHE A 89 -7.55 28.70 8.82
CA PHE A 89 -6.24 28.57 9.48
C PHE A 89 -5.12 28.20 8.50
N LYS A 90 -5.33 27.20 7.62
CA LYS A 90 -4.37 26.79 6.57
C LYS A 90 -4.00 27.97 5.67
N THR A 91 -4.99 28.72 5.21
CA THR A 91 -4.79 29.93 4.40
C THR A 91 -3.89 30.94 5.13
N LYS A 92 -4.12 31.13 6.43
CA LYS A 92 -3.29 32.01 7.26
C LYS A 92 -1.86 31.51 7.39
N VAL A 93 -1.65 30.19 7.53
CA VAL A 93 -0.32 29.59 7.58
C VAL A 93 0.43 29.80 6.26
N ASN A 94 -0.22 29.60 5.11
CA ASN A 94 0.38 29.84 3.79
C ASN A 94 0.85 31.30 3.66
N ILE A 95 0.00 32.27 4.01
CA ILE A 95 0.36 33.70 4.02
C ILE A 95 1.59 33.98 4.91
N PHE A 96 1.72 33.28 6.04
CA PHE A 96 2.85 33.45 6.95
C PHE A 96 4.14 32.84 6.39
N ILE A 97 4.05 31.76 5.62
CA ILE A 97 5.19 31.18 4.91
C ILE A 97 5.61 32.11 3.76
N GLU A 98 4.66 32.59 2.95
CA GLU A 98 4.90 33.49 1.82
C GLU A 98 5.54 34.82 2.24
N HIS A 99 5.12 35.40 3.37
CA HIS A 99 5.72 36.62 3.93
C HIS A 99 6.95 36.37 4.80
N GLU A 100 7.51 35.16 4.80
CA GLU A 100 8.67 34.75 5.59
C GLU A 100 8.52 34.99 7.11
N ILE A 101 7.30 35.09 7.64
CA ILE A 101 7.05 35.15 9.10
C ILE A 101 7.32 33.77 9.71
N VAL A 102 6.89 32.70 9.03
CA VAL A 102 7.24 31.32 9.34
C VAL A 102 8.31 30.87 8.35
N ASN A 103 9.51 30.63 8.86
CA ASN A 103 10.69 30.29 8.08
C ASN A 103 11.61 29.31 8.83
N SER A 104 12.82 29.06 8.32
CA SER A 104 13.78 28.13 8.93
C SER A 104 14.27 28.51 10.33
N LYS A 105 14.12 29.77 10.75
CA LYS A 105 14.47 30.27 12.09
C LYS A 105 13.35 30.07 13.11
N THR A 106 12.10 29.92 12.69
CA THR A 106 10.93 29.78 13.57
C THR A 106 10.61 28.32 13.90
N ILE A 107 11.63 27.57 14.30
CA ILE A 107 11.59 26.10 14.44
C ILE A 107 10.46 25.62 15.35
N LYS A 108 10.28 26.26 16.52
CA LYS A 108 9.25 25.86 17.50
C LYS A 108 7.84 25.98 16.93
N THR A 109 7.59 27.00 16.11
CA THR A 109 6.29 27.23 15.48
C THR A 109 6.06 26.23 14.36
N VAL A 110 7.06 25.98 13.52
CA VAL A 110 7.00 24.97 12.46
C VAL A 110 6.68 23.58 13.03
N ILE A 111 7.37 23.17 14.10
CA ILE A 111 7.09 21.88 14.77
C ILE A 111 5.66 21.83 15.32
N LYS A 112 5.18 22.92 15.91
CA LYS A 112 3.81 22.96 16.44
C LYS A 112 2.75 22.87 15.35
N LEU A 113 2.98 23.53 14.21
CA LEU A 113 2.13 23.43 13.01
C LEU A 113 2.14 22.01 12.45
N LEU A 114 3.30 21.37 12.36
CA LEU A 114 3.42 19.99 11.92
C LEU A 114 2.64 19.02 12.83
N HIS A 115 2.74 19.19 14.16
CA HIS A 115 1.94 18.39 15.10
C HIS A 115 0.43 18.57 14.92
N LEU A 116 -0.02 19.80 14.65
CA LEU A 116 -1.43 20.10 14.39
C LEU A 116 -1.91 19.47 13.09
N LEU A 117 -1.22 19.75 11.98
CA LEU A 117 -1.66 19.36 10.65
C LEU A 117 -1.54 17.84 10.43
N ASN A 118 -0.63 17.18 11.15
CA ASN A 118 -0.46 15.73 11.11
C ASN A 118 -1.36 14.95 12.09
N LEU A 119 -2.34 15.59 12.74
CA LEU A 119 -3.35 14.85 13.50
C LEU A 119 -4.07 13.85 12.58
N SER A 120 -4.34 12.64 13.08
CA SER A 120 -4.84 11.51 12.27
C SER A 120 -6.12 11.80 11.48
N VAL A 121 -6.94 12.73 11.97
CA VAL A 121 -8.21 13.12 11.36
C VAL A 121 -8.01 14.08 10.18
N TRP A 122 -6.87 14.76 10.10
CA TRP A 122 -6.58 15.81 9.11
C TRP A 122 -5.35 15.54 8.24
N SER A 123 -4.43 14.67 8.66
CA SER A 123 -3.13 14.48 8.02
C SER A 123 -3.22 14.22 6.51
N HIS A 124 -4.22 13.45 6.08
CA HIS A 124 -4.42 13.10 4.67
C HIS A 124 -4.85 14.29 3.78
N LYS A 125 -5.33 15.42 4.35
CA LYS A 125 -5.76 16.64 3.63
C LYS A 125 -4.74 17.77 3.67
N ASN A 126 -3.58 17.53 4.29
CA ASN A 126 -2.58 18.57 4.56
C ASN A 126 -1.22 18.23 3.96
N GLY A 127 -1.14 17.29 3.01
CA GLY A 127 0.12 16.73 2.50
C GLY A 127 1.09 17.79 1.98
N GLN A 128 0.61 18.70 1.13
CA GLN A 128 1.40 19.82 0.58
C GLN A 128 1.97 20.71 1.69
N LEU A 129 1.11 21.24 2.56
CA LEU A 129 1.54 22.14 3.63
C LEU A 129 2.47 21.46 4.65
N ILE A 130 2.24 20.19 4.97
CA ILE A 130 3.14 19.39 5.81
C ILE A 130 4.51 19.29 5.15
N ARG A 131 4.57 19.01 3.84
CA ARG A 131 5.83 18.96 3.11
C ARG A 131 6.55 20.30 3.14
N ASP A 132 5.85 21.40 2.88
CA ASP A 132 6.45 22.74 2.85
C ASP A 132 7.03 23.12 4.23
N LEU A 133 6.30 22.82 5.31
CA LEU A 133 6.79 22.99 6.68
C LEU A 133 8.00 22.08 7.00
N MET A 134 8.02 20.84 6.50
CA MET A 134 9.15 19.94 6.67
C MET A 134 10.40 20.46 5.93
N LEU A 135 10.25 21.07 4.76
CA LEU A 135 11.35 21.71 4.02
C LEU A 135 11.95 22.89 4.78
N LEU A 136 11.13 23.70 5.47
CA LEU A 136 11.63 24.80 6.31
C LEU A 136 12.56 24.32 7.43
N LEU A 137 12.39 23.08 7.92
CA LEU A 137 13.25 22.51 8.96
C LEU A 137 14.59 21.98 8.43
N GLN A 138 14.70 21.68 7.13
CA GLN A 138 15.87 21.02 6.54
C GLN A 138 17.21 21.68 6.90
N PRO A 139 17.38 23.02 6.86
CA PRO A 139 18.66 23.67 7.17
C PRO A 139 19.08 23.57 8.64
N ASN A 140 18.14 23.29 9.55
CA ASN A 140 18.33 23.35 10.99
C ASN A 140 18.08 22.02 11.69
N LEU A 141 18.07 20.90 10.96
CA LEU A 141 17.82 19.57 11.53
C LEU A 141 18.78 19.21 12.67
N SER A 142 20.05 19.59 12.57
CA SER A 142 21.06 19.36 13.62
C SER A 142 20.76 20.09 14.94
N ASN A 143 19.95 21.15 14.89
CA ASN A 143 19.59 21.96 16.05
C ASN A 143 18.31 21.47 16.75
N LEU A 144 17.66 20.44 16.20
CA LEU A 144 16.45 19.86 16.76
C LEU A 144 16.75 19.00 17.98
N THR A 145 15.82 18.98 18.93
CA THR A 145 15.92 18.03 20.04
C THR A 145 15.71 16.60 19.55
N ILE A 146 16.18 15.60 20.30
CA ILE A 146 15.96 14.19 19.97
C ILE A 146 14.46 13.86 19.88
N ILE A 147 13.62 14.52 20.69
CA ILE A 147 12.15 14.38 20.65
C ILE A 147 11.60 14.89 19.31
N ASP A 148 12.07 16.06 18.87
CA ASP A 148 11.63 16.66 17.61
C ASP A 148 12.10 15.83 16.42
N LEU A 149 13.35 15.36 16.40
CA LEU A 149 13.87 14.46 15.36
C LEU A 149 13.03 13.18 15.24
N LYS A 150 12.66 12.58 16.38
CA LYS A 150 11.75 11.41 16.42
C LYS A 150 10.39 11.75 15.81
N ALA A 151 9.82 12.91 16.15
CA ALA A 151 8.54 13.36 15.60
C ALA A 151 8.61 13.57 14.08
N ILE A 152 9.62 14.30 13.59
CA ILE A 152 9.82 14.55 12.16
C ILE A 152 10.01 13.25 11.39
N SER A 153 10.78 12.31 11.94
CA SER A 153 10.99 10.98 11.33
C SER A 153 9.69 10.19 11.20
N ARG A 154 8.80 10.28 12.21
CA ARG A 154 7.47 9.64 12.17
C ARG A 154 6.54 10.30 11.15
N ILE A 155 6.57 11.63 11.05
CA ILE A 155 5.80 12.39 10.05
C ILE A 155 6.28 12.01 8.65
N PHE A 156 7.60 12.02 8.42
CA PHE A 156 8.19 11.56 7.16
C PHE A 156 7.78 10.11 6.85
N GLY A 157 7.89 9.19 7.81
CA GLY A 157 7.49 7.79 7.60
C GLY A 157 6.01 7.60 7.24
N TYR A 158 5.14 8.52 7.63
CA TYR A 158 3.71 8.50 7.30
C TYR A 158 3.41 9.07 5.90
N HIS A 159 4.04 10.19 5.54
CA HIS A 159 3.78 10.94 4.29
C HIS A 159 4.69 10.55 3.13
N LEU A 160 5.89 10.07 3.45
CA LEU A 160 6.94 9.59 2.53
C LEU A 160 7.55 10.69 1.64
N GLU A 161 7.50 11.92 2.11
CA GLU A 161 8.02 13.13 1.47
C GLU A 161 8.42 14.14 2.56
N PRO A 162 9.30 15.12 2.26
CA PRO A 162 10.11 15.27 1.03
C PRO A 162 11.40 14.43 1.05
N ALA A 163 11.82 13.94 -0.12
CA ALA A 163 13.03 13.14 -0.32
C ALA A 163 14.32 13.81 0.17
N SER A 164 14.40 15.15 0.15
CA SER A 164 15.58 15.91 0.57
C SER A 164 15.95 15.73 2.05
N LEU A 165 15.03 15.21 2.87
CA LEU A 165 15.28 14.95 4.29
C LEU A 165 15.93 13.59 4.55
N ILE A 166 15.95 12.67 3.59
CA ILE A 166 16.43 11.30 3.79
C ILE A 166 17.89 11.31 4.25
N ASP A 167 18.81 11.86 3.45
CA ASP A 167 20.24 11.81 3.76
C ASP A 167 20.59 12.59 5.05
N PRO A 168 20.09 13.83 5.27
CA PRO A 168 20.33 14.55 6.52
C PRO A 168 19.82 13.83 7.77
N LEU A 169 18.58 13.30 7.75
CA LEU A 169 18.02 12.58 8.90
C LEU A 169 18.73 11.24 9.12
N LYS A 170 19.06 10.52 8.03
CA LYS A 170 19.81 9.27 8.08
C LYS A 170 21.16 9.45 8.78
N SER A 171 21.91 10.50 8.42
CA SER A 171 23.20 10.82 9.04
C SER A 171 23.03 11.10 10.53
N LEU A 172 22.19 12.07 10.88
CA LEU A 172 21.96 12.48 12.28
C LEU A 172 21.51 11.32 13.16
N LEU A 173 20.54 10.52 12.69
CA LEU A 173 20.01 9.40 13.46
C LEU A 173 21.01 8.24 13.56
N THR A 174 21.86 8.03 12.56
CA THR A 174 22.94 7.03 12.64
C THR A 174 23.93 7.41 13.75
N ASP A 175 24.36 8.67 13.79
CA ASP A 175 25.29 9.17 14.79
C ASP A 175 24.70 9.11 16.20
N LEU A 176 23.42 9.53 16.35
CA LEU A 176 22.71 9.44 17.63
C LEU A 176 22.60 8.00 18.13
N PHE A 177 22.20 7.08 17.24
CA PHE A 177 22.03 5.67 17.59
C PHE A 177 23.37 4.97 17.90
N GLN A 178 24.48 5.36 17.26
CA GLN A 178 25.81 4.84 17.58
C GLN A 178 26.30 5.29 18.97
N ASN A 179 25.95 6.50 19.39
CA ASN A 179 26.34 7.06 20.68
C ASN A 179 25.45 6.60 21.85
N ASP A 180 24.14 6.49 21.62
CA ASP A 180 23.16 6.06 22.61
C ASP A 180 22.15 5.08 21.97
N PRO A 181 22.41 3.77 22.02
CA PRO A 181 21.57 2.78 21.36
C PRO A 181 20.26 2.59 22.13
N GLN A 182 19.25 3.40 21.81
CA GLN A 182 17.89 3.29 22.34
C GLN A 182 16.91 2.78 21.28
N SER A 183 15.86 2.08 21.74
CA SER A 183 14.83 1.51 20.85
C SER A 183 14.03 2.57 20.10
N ASP A 184 13.77 3.73 20.73
CA ASP A 184 13.02 4.83 20.14
C ASP A 184 13.81 5.61 19.08
N ILE A 185 15.12 5.80 19.29
CA ILE A 185 16.04 6.33 18.28
C ILE A 185 16.13 5.36 17.10
N LEU A 186 16.29 4.06 17.39
CA LEU A 186 16.33 3.04 16.34
C LEU A 186 15.02 2.97 15.54
N ALA A 187 13.87 3.10 16.20
CA ALA A 187 12.58 3.19 15.53
C ALA A 187 12.47 4.44 14.63
N ALA A 188 12.99 5.59 15.05
CA ALA A 188 13.03 6.80 14.22
C ALA A 188 13.96 6.66 13.01
N TYR A 189 15.03 5.87 13.11
CA TYR A 189 15.93 5.57 12.00
C TYR A 189 15.30 4.65 10.93
N MET A 190 14.30 3.83 11.29
CA MET A 190 13.71 2.80 10.41
C MET A 190 13.27 3.26 9.00
N PRO A 191 12.66 4.44 8.80
CA PRO A 191 12.29 4.92 7.47
C PRO A 191 13.48 5.16 6.53
N PHE A 192 14.69 5.27 7.08
CA PHE A 192 15.93 5.59 6.37
C PHE A 192 16.91 4.41 6.32
N LEU A 193 16.45 3.21 6.71
CA LEU A 193 17.27 2.01 6.75
C LEU A 193 17.67 1.58 5.34
N GLU A 194 18.96 1.59 5.08
CA GLU A 194 19.52 1.01 3.86
C GLU A 194 19.43 -0.54 3.87
N PRO A 195 19.05 -1.19 2.76
CA PRO A 195 18.84 -2.64 2.73
C PRO A 195 20.02 -3.48 3.20
N HIS A 196 21.25 -3.09 2.85
CA HIS A 196 22.49 -3.80 3.20
C HIS A 196 22.82 -3.74 4.71
N ARG A 197 22.22 -2.80 5.47
CA ARG A 197 22.44 -2.68 6.93
C ARG A 197 21.43 -3.49 7.75
N ARG A 198 20.45 -4.15 7.12
CA ARG A 198 19.35 -4.82 7.81
C ARG A 198 19.84 -5.83 8.86
N ASP A 199 20.86 -6.61 8.57
CA ASP A 199 21.33 -7.67 9.49
C ASP A 199 22.11 -7.13 10.68
N ALA A 200 22.98 -6.15 10.42
CA ALA A 200 23.68 -5.43 11.48
C ALA A 200 22.67 -4.80 12.45
N ILE A 201 21.64 -4.14 11.91
CA ILE A 201 20.58 -3.52 12.70
C ILE A 201 19.68 -4.55 13.41
N THR A 202 19.40 -5.69 12.78
CA THR A 202 18.68 -6.80 13.43
C THR A 202 19.45 -7.33 14.64
N SER A 203 20.78 -7.42 14.53
CA SER A 203 21.66 -7.87 15.62
C SER A 203 21.68 -6.87 16.78
N VAL A 204 21.72 -5.57 16.49
CA VAL A 204 21.53 -4.53 17.51
C VAL A 204 20.16 -4.68 18.19
N PHE A 205 19.09 -4.77 17.40
CA PHE A 205 17.73 -4.83 17.94
C PHE A 205 17.56 -6.04 18.86
N LYS A 206 18.15 -7.18 18.51
CA LYS A 206 18.21 -8.37 19.36
C LYS A 206 18.81 -8.06 20.73
N ASN A 207 19.95 -7.38 20.79
CA ASN A 207 20.59 -7.00 22.05
C ASN A 207 19.71 -6.06 22.88
N LEU A 208 19.06 -5.07 22.23
CA LEU A 208 18.14 -4.15 22.90
C LEU A 208 16.92 -4.86 23.47
N LEU A 209 16.33 -5.78 22.72
CA LEU A 209 15.13 -6.52 23.12
C LEU A 209 15.39 -7.38 24.36
N PHE A 210 16.55 -8.04 24.43
CA PHE A 210 16.91 -8.92 25.55
C PHE A 210 17.66 -8.23 26.71
N SER A 211 17.90 -6.91 26.62
CA SER A 211 18.51 -6.15 27.72
C SER A 211 17.55 -6.02 28.92
N SER A 212 18.06 -6.06 30.15
CA SER A 212 17.24 -6.02 31.38
C SER A 212 16.37 -4.76 31.53
N MET A 213 16.72 -3.65 30.87
CA MET A 213 15.98 -2.39 30.90
C MET A 213 14.76 -2.36 29.96
N SER A 214 14.68 -3.26 28.97
CA SER A 214 13.55 -3.30 28.01
C SER A 214 12.26 -3.84 28.64
N MET A 215 12.36 -4.66 29.69
CA MET A 215 11.23 -5.36 30.31
C MET A 215 10.35 -4.48 31.22
N GLN A 216 10.72 -3.22 31.47
CA GLN A 216 10.01 -2.35 32.43
C GLN A 216 9.24 -1.19 31.79
N ASN A 217 9.43 -0.88 30.50
CA ASN A 217 8.83 0.29 29.85
C ASN A 217 7.68 -0.08 28.91
N TYR A 218 6.44 0.10 29.39
CA TYR A 218 5.21 0.02 28.58
C TYR A 218 5.27 0.84 27.28
N ASN A 219 6.03 1.95 27.29
CA ASN A 219 6.17 2.83 26.15
C ASN A 219 6.94 2.20 24.98
N SER A 220 7.87 1.26 25.18
CA SER A 220 8.75 0.76 24.10
C SER A 220 8.09 -0.21 23.11
N ALA A 221 6.90 -0.71 23.42
CA ALA A 221 6.23 -1.69 22.57
C ALA A 221 5.86 -1.11 21.19
N ALA A 222 5.66 0.20 21.07
CA ALA A 222 5.37 0.85 19.79
C ALA A 222 6.60 0.86 18.88
N GLU A 223 7.73 1.26 19.45
CA GLU A 223 9.03 1.33 18.82
C GLU A 223 9.48 -0.06 18.38
N HIS A 224 9.41 -1.04 19.27
CA HIS A 224 9.76 -2.43 18.95
C HIS A 224 8.91 -2.99 17.82
N PHE A 225 7.59 -2.74 17.81
CA PHE A 225 6.74 -3.15 16.70
C PHE A 225 7.15 -2.53 15.36
N GLN A 226 7.45 -1.23 15.35
CA GLN A 226 7.91 -0.53 14.16
C GLN A 226 9.22 -1.13 13.63
N ILE A 227 10.18 -1.41 14.51
CA ILE A 227 11.48 -2.01 14.17
C ILE A 227 11.27 -3.40 13.57
N ILE A 228 10.54 -4.28 14.26
CA ILE A 228 10.28 -5.65 13.78
C ILE A 228 9.58 -5.63 12.41
N ARG A 229 8.59 -4.75 12.24
CA ARG A 229 7.84 -4.63 10.99
C ARG A 229 8.71 -4.15 9.82
N THR A 230 9.61 -3.20 10.07
CA THR A 230 10.48 -2.60 9.04
C THR A 230 11.60 -3.55 8.65
N LEU A 231 12.23 -4.19 9.63
CA LEU A 231 13.27 -5.21 9.41
C LEU A 231 12.70 -6.49 8.78
N LYS A 232 11.38 -6.69 8.88
CA LYS A 232 10.68 -7.90 8.40
C LYS A 232 11.28 -9.16 9.02
N ILE A 233 11.49 -9.15 10.34
CA ILE A 233 12.12 -10.25 11.07
C ILE A 233 11.29 -11.53 10.94
N SER A 234 11.94 -12.63 10.58
CA SER A 234 11.34 -13.98 10.52
C SER A 234 11.83 -14.93 11.61
N ASP A 235 12.75 -14.51 12.47
CA ASP A 235 13.20 -15.28 13.63
C ASP A 235 12.06 -15.38 14.66
N SER A 236 11.53 -16.59 14.83
CA SER A 236 10.43 -16.84 15.77
C SER A 236 10.81 -16.51 17.20
N LYS A 237 12.07 -16.70 17.62
CA LYS A 237 12.51 -16.41 18.99
C LYS A 237 12.43 -14.92 19.31
N LEU A 238 12.80 -14.07 18.35
CA LEU A 238 12.68 -12.62 18.49
C LEU A 238 11.21 -12.18 18.50
N CYS A 239 10.39 -12.77 17.64
CA CYS A 239 8.96 -12.48 17.61
C CYS A 239 8.27 -12.90 18.93
N ASP A 240 8.56 -14.11 19.41
CA ASP A 240 8.02 -14.65 20.65
C ASP A 240 8.44 -13.80 21.85
N ALA A 241 9.70 -13.39 21.94
CA ALA A 241 10.18 -12.51 23.01
C ALA A 241 9.43 -11.17 23.05
N TYR A 242 9.21 -10.54 21.89
CA TYR A 242 8.43 -9.30 21.81
C TYR A 242 6.97 -9.51 22.23
N TRP A 243 6.32 -10.58 21.75
CA TRP A 243 4.92 -10.82 22.09
C TRP A 243 4.70 -11.32 23.52
N GLU A 244 5.68 -12.01 24.12
CA GLU A 244 5.67 -12.38 25.53
C GLU A 244 5.78 -11.12 26.40
N ASN A 245 6.66 -10.17 26.08
CA ASN A 245 6.73 -8.88 26.77
C ASN A 245 5.40 -8.11 26.69
N VAL A 246 4.73 -8.12 25.53
CA VAL A 246 3.39 -7.54 25.38
C VAL A 246 2.38 -8.29 26.26
N LEU A 247 2.41 -9.61 26.27
CA LEU A 247 1.50 -10.43 27.09
C LEU A 247 1.69 -10.16 28.59
N ASP A 248 2.93 -10.05 29.06
CA ASP A 248 3.24 -9.74 30.45
C ASP A 248 2.80 -8.34 30.84
N SER A 249 2.97 -7.36 29.96
CA SER A 249 2.43 -6.02 30.17
C SER A 249 0.92 -6.07 30.47
N LEU A 250 0.15 -6.82 29.66
CA LEU A 250 -1.31 -6.98 29.82
C LEU A 250 -1.72 -7.68 31.12
N LYS A 251 -0.83 -8.39 31.81
CA LYS A 251 -1.12 -9.02 33.12
C LYS A 251 -0.99 -8.03 34.28
N ILE A 252 -0.13 -7.02 34.14
CA ILE A 252 0.18 -6.04 35.20
C ILE A 252 -0.90 -4.94 35.29
N ASP A 253 -1.61 -4.64 34.19
CA ASP A 253 -2.47 -3.46 34.06
C ASP A 253 -3.98 -3.78 34.19
N GLN A 254 -4.34 -4.75 35.04
CA GLN A 254 -5.70 -5.30 35.19
C GLN A 254 -6.76 -4.22 35.54
N ASP A 255 -6.38 -3.16 36.26
CA ASP A 255 -7.29 -2.06 36.61
C ASP A 255 -7.51 -1.06 35.45
N LYS A 256 -6.63 -1.02 34.44
CA LYS A 256 -6.72 -0.13 33.27
C LYS A 256 -7.32 -0.78 32.02
N ASP A 257 -7.64 -2.08 32.06
CA ASP A 257 -8.30 -2.79 30.93
C ASP A 257 -9.65 -2.15 30.54
N LYS A 258 -10.26 -1.34 31.42
CA LYS A 258 -11.45 -0.51 31.14
C LYS A 258 -11.25 0.57 30.07
N GLU A 259 -10.01 0.99 29.78
CA GLU A 259 -9.71 2.04 28.79
C GLU A 259 -9.44 1.52 27.36
N LEU A 260 -9.65 0.22 27.09
CA LEU A 260 -9.41 -0.40 25.76
C LEU A 260 -7.99 -0.20 25.19
N ARG A 261 -6.99 0.11 26.02
CA ARG A 261 -5.60 0.31 25.56
C ARG A 261 -5.06 -0.92 24.83
N PHE A 262 -5.49 -2.12 25.23
CA PHE A 262 -5.11 -3.38 24.58
C PHE A 262 -5.48 -3.46 23.09
N LEU A 263 -6.45 -2.67 22.61
CA LEU A 263 -6.82 -2.64 21.18
C LEU A 263 -5.66 -2.23 20.27
N ILE A 264 -4.67 -1.48 20.80
CA ILE A 264 -3.47 -1.16 20.01
C ILE A 264 -2.66 -2.42 19.71
N HIS A 265 -2.60 -3.38 20.64
CA HIS A 265 -1.91 -4.66 20.46
C HIS A 265 -2.72 -5.58 19.54
N CYS A 266 -4.06 -5.58 19.62
CA CYS A 266 -4.91 -6.26 18.64
C CYS A 266 -4.60 -5.80 17.21
N HIS A 267 -4.57 -4.48 16.99
CA HIS A 267 -4.24 -3.89 15.70
C HIS A 267 -2.82 -4.28 15.25
N ARG A 268 -1.81 -4.09 16.10
CA ARG A 268 -0.43 -4.47 15.79
C ARG A 268 -0.31 -5.94 15.37
N TYR A 269 -0.92 -6.85 16.14
CA TYR A 269 -0.87 -8.28 15.88
C TYR A 269 -1.56 -8.66 14.55
N MET A 270 -2.76 -8.13 14.29
CA MET A 270 -3.47 -8.31 13.00
C MET A 270 -2.68 -7.81 11.78
N HIS A 271 -1.82 -6.82 11.98
CA HIS A 271 -0.97 -6.26 10.94
C HIS A 271 0.45 -6.83 10.91
N PHE A 272 0.80 -7.73 11.83
CA PHE A 272 2.10 -8.39 11.92
C PHE A 272 2.25 -9.52 10.88
N ASN A 273 1.27 -10.42 10.84
CA ASN A 273 1.33 -11.67 10.08
C ASN A 273 1.41 -11.51 8.55
N ASN A 274 1.13 -10.32 8.02
CA ASN A 274 1.32 -10.01 6.59
C ASN A 274 2.77 -10.24 6.14
N ASN A 275 3.72 -10.06 7.06
CA ASN A 275 5.14 -10.22 6.79
C ASN A 275 5.64 -11.65 6.94
N LEU A 276 4.84 -12.64 7.34
CA LEU A 276 5.33 -14.03 7.50
C LEU A 276 4.49 -15.04 6.73
N GLY A 277 3.75 -14.58 5.70
CA GLY A 277 2.89 -15.45 4.91
C GLY A 277 1.80 -16.15 5.74
N GLY A 278 1.45 -15.60 6.90
CA GLY A 278 0.48 -16.19 7.83
C GLY A 278 0.96 -17.44 8.59
N SER A 279 2.25 -17.80 8.54
CA SER A 279 2.74 -19.01 9.21
C SER A 279 3.04 -18.82 10.70
N TYR A 280 3.40 -17.61 11.11
CA TYR A 280 3.72 -17.31 12.51
C TYR A 280 2.46 -17.09 13.35
N ARG A 281 2.42 -17.70 14.54
CA ARG A 281 1.36 -17.50 15.53
C ARG A 281 1.92 -17.59 16.94
N PHE A 282 1.53 -16.62 17.77
CA PHE A 282 1.77 -16.58 19.19
C PHE A 282 0.46 -16.81 19.96
N LEU A 283 0.09 -18.09 20.12
CA LEU A 283 -1.20 -18.50 20.67
C LEU A 283 -1.51 -17.95 22.08
N PRO A 284 -0.54 -17.79 23.01
CA PRO A 284 -0.83 -17.22 24.34
C PRO A 284 -1.45 -15.83 24.27
N LEU A 285 -0.87 -14.94 23.47
CA LEU A 285 -1.39 -13.58 23.29
C LEU A 285 -2.73 -13.56 22.56
N GLU A 286 -2.90 -14.38 21.51
CA GLU A 286 -4.17 -14.49 20.80
C GLU A 286 -5.33 -14.88 21.73
N ARG A 287 -5.09 -15.85 22.63
CA ARG A 287 -6.07 -16.27 23.63
C ARG A 287 -6.42 -15.14 24.59
N ARG A 288 -5.41 -14.47 25.17
CA ARG A 288 -5.64 -13.36 26.12
C ARG A 288 -6.39 -12.20 25.48
N LEU A 289 -5.95 -11.74 24.31
CA LEU A 289 -6.60 -10.63 23.61
C LEU A 289 -8.01 -10.99 23.13
N THR A 290 -8.25 -12.22 22.69
CA THR A 290 -9.60 -12.70 22.34
C THR A 290 -10.51 -12.69 23.57
N GLN A 291 -10.03 -13.18 24.71
CA GLN A 291 -10.80 -13.25 25.94
C GLN A 291 -11.23 -11.85 26.39
N VAL A 292 -10.29 -10.91 26.51
CA VAL A 292 -10.57 -9.53 26.93
C VAL A 292 -11.47 -8.82 25.90
N ALA A 293 -11.27 -9.06 24.60
CA ALA A 293 -12.13 -8.49 23.57
C ALA A 293 -13.57 -9.03 23.64
N MET A 294 -13.76 -10.33 23.88
CA MET A 294 -15.08 -10.93 24.04
C MET A 294 -15.79 -10.43 25.30
N GLU A 295 -15.07 -10.33 26.43
CA GLU A 295 -15.60 -9.78 27.67
C GLU A 295 -16.08 -8.33 27.50
N ALA A 296 -15.31 -7.49 26.80
CA ALA A 296 -15.70 -6.13 26.46
C ALA A 296 -16.88 -6.07 25.47
N ILE A 297 -17.00 -7.02 24.54
CA ILE A 297 -18.15 -7.11 23.63
C ILE A 297 -19.42 -7.49 24.41
N GLU A 298 -19.33 -8.40 25.38
CA GLU A 298 -20.48 -8.94 26.10
C GLU A 298 -20.95 -8.02 27.23
N ASN A 299 -20.02 -7.46 28.00
CA ASN A 299 -20.31 -6.88 29.32
C ASN A 299 -20.02 -5.38 29.45
N ASP A 300 -19.38 -4.74 28.46
CA ASP A 300 -18.97 -3.33 28.52
C ASP A 300 -19.78 -2.45 27.55
N ILE A 301 -20.05 -1.20 27.95
CA ILE A 301 -20.60 -0.12 27.12
C ILE A 301 -19.79 0.06 25.84
N ASN A 302 -18.47 -0.17 25.91
CA ASN A 302 -17.58 -0.16 24.75
C ASN A 302 -18.01 -1.14 23.65
N GLY A 303 -18.59 -2.30 24.02
CA GLY A 303 -19.16 -3.26 23.09
C GLY A 303 -20.48 -2.81 22.44
N CYS A 304 -21.02 -1.65 22.84
CA CYS A 304 -22.23 -1.03 22.29
C CYS A 304 -21.93 0.16 21.36
N ILE A 305 -20.67 0.64 21.32
CA ILE A 305 -20.25 1.75 20.45
C ILE A 305 -19.71 1.15 19.13
N PRO A 306 -20.33 1.43 17.95
CA PRO A 306 -20.00 0.76 16.69
C PRO A 306 -18.49 0.73 16.36
N SER A 307 -17.80 1.87 16.53
CA SER A 307 -16.38 1.97 16.19
C SER A 307 -15.45 1.21 17.14
N LYS A 308 -15.81 1.12 18.42
CA LYS A 308 -15.09 0.32 19.41
C LYS A 308 -15.40 -1.17 19.21
N PHE A 309 -16.67 -1.50 19.02
CA PHE A 309 -17.15 -2.84 18.70
C PHE A 309 -16.46 -3.41 17.46
N ALA A 310 -16.40 -2.67 16.35
CA ALA A 310 -15.79 -3.15 15.11
C ALA A 310 -14.30 -3.54 15.30
N ARG A 311 -13.54 -2.77 16.10
CA ARG A 311 -12.14 -3.08 16.44
C ARG A 311 -12.01 -4.33 17.30
N LEU A 312 -12.89 -4.50 18.31
CA LEU A 312 -12.93 -5.68 19.17
C LEU A 312 -13.31 -6.93 18.36
N ALA A 313 -14.42 -6.84 17.62
CA ALA A 313 -14.97 -7.91 16.79
C ALA A 313 -13.98 -8.36 15.73
N ALA A 314 -13.27 -7.43 15.08
CA ALA A 314 -12.27 -7.77 14.07
C ALA A 314 -11.18 -8.73 14.59
N PHE A 315 -10.69 -8.51 15.80
CA PHE A 315 -9.68 -9.39 16.41
C PHE A 315 -10.27 -10.77 16.73
N VAL A 316 -11.48 -10.81 17.30
CA VAL A 316 -12.15 -12.09 17.62
C VAL A 316 -12.52 -12.85 16.34
N LEU A 317 -12.95 -12.17 15.28
CA LEU A 317 -13.21 -12.81 13.98
C LEU A 317 -11.93 -13.46 13.45
N ALA A 318 -10.79 -12.76 13.53
CA ALA A 318 -9.50 -13.27 13.08
C ALA A 318 -9.00 -14.48 13.91
N TYR A 319 -8.93 -14.34 15.23
CA TYR A 319 -8.19 -15.25 16.12
C TYR A 319 -9.04 -15.94 17.19
N GLY A 320 -10.35 -15.73 17.19
CA GLY A 320 -11.23 -16.24 18.22
C GLY A 320 -11.29 -17.76 18.27
N HIS A 321 -11.00 -18.34 19.44
CA HIS A 321 -11.12 -19.76 19.70
C HIS A 321 -12.35 -20.00 20.59
N THR A 322 -13.42 -20.57 20.02
CA THR A 322 -14.55 -21.11 20.79
C THR A 322 -14.57 -22.64 20.64
N PRO A 323 -15.27 -23.40 21.50
CA PRO A 323 -15.42 -24.86 21.33
C PRO A 323 -15.94 -25.27 19.94
N PHE A 324 -16.69 -24.37 19.29
CA PHE A 324 -17.21 -24.52 17.94
C PHE A 324 -16.53 -23.58 16.92
N GLY A 325 -15.39 -22.99 17.27
CA GLY A 325 -14.73 -21.93 16.48
C GLY A 325 -14.26 -22.41 15.12
N TRP A 326 -14.14 -23.71 14.91
CA TRP A 326 -13.84 -24.31 13.60
C TRP A 326 -15.08 -24.43 12.69
N LYS A 327 -16.30 -24.21 13.20
CA LYS A 327 -17.56 -24.28 12.42
C LYS A 327 -18.15 -22.92 12.05
N LYS A 328 -18.02 -21.91 12.91
CA LYS A 328 -18.70 -20.61 12.77
C LYS A 328 -18.06 -19.48 13.58
N PHE A 329 -18.45 -18.24 13.29
CA PHE A 329 -18.20 -17.09 14.16
C PHE A 329 -19.19 -17.04 15.34
N PRO A 330 -18.81 -16.41 16.47
CA PRO A 330 -19.72 -16.20 17.60
C PRO A 330 -21.01 -15.49 17.18
N ASN A 331 -22.17 -16.02 17.58
CA ASN A 331 -23.47 -15.49 17.17
C ASN A 331 -23.69 -14.03 17.64
N ILE A 332 -23.20 -13.68 18.83
CA ILE A 332 -23.31 -12.31 19.37
C ILE A 332 -22.60 -11.27 18.50
N ILE A 333 -21.48 -11.64 17.89
CA ILE A 333 -20.76 -10.75 16.97
C ILE A 333 -21.61 -10.51 15.73
N LEU A 334 -22.19 -11.57 15.15
CA LEU A 334 -23.05 -11.44 13.99
C LEU A 334 -24.29 -10.59 14.30
N SER A 335 -24.96 -10.83 15.43
CA SER A 335 -26.16 -10.06 15.80
C SER A 335 -25.85 -8.58 15.97
N LYS A 336 -24.69 -8.24 16.59
CA LYS A 336 -24.26 -6.86 16.76
C LYS A 336 -23.84 -6.21 15.45
N ILE A 337 -23.17 -6.93 14.54
CA ILE A 337 -22.88 -6.44 13.19
C ILE A 337 -24.17 -6.05 12.46
N ILE A 338 -25.20 -6.89 12.54
CA ILE A 338 -26.50 -6.61 11.92
C ILE A 338 -27.17 -5.41 12.61
N SER A 339 -27.23 -5.38 13.94
CA SER A 339 -27.93 -4.30 14.66
C SER A 339 -27.26 -2.93 14.55
N MET A 340 -25.94 -2.89 14.32
CA MET A 340 -25.16 -1.66 14.21
C MET A 340 -24.86 -1.25 12.78
N SER A 341 -25.39 -1.97 11.77
CA SER A 341 -25.06 -1.79 10.35
C SER A 341 -25.09 -0.34 9.90
N ASP A 342 -26.16 0.37 10.26
CA ASP A 342 -26.41 1.72 9.76
C ASP A 342 -25.43 2.76 10.34
N GLN A 343 -24.80 2.43 11.48
CA GLN A 343 -23.92 3.32 12.23
C GLN A 343 -22.43 3.11 11.90
N PHE A 344 -22.07 2.07 11.15
CA PHE A 344 -20.67 1.81 10.82
C PHE A 344 -20.11 2.86 9.85
N ASN A 345 -18.94 3.39 10.21
CA ASN A 345 -18.14 4.22 9.32
C ASN A 345 -17.24 3.35 8.41
N ILE A 346 -16.50 4.02 7.51
CA ILE A 346 -15.61 3.37 6.55
C ILE A 346 -14.50 2.54 7.22
N MET A 347 -13.93 3.02 8.33
CA MET A 347 -12.90 2.32 9.08
C MET A 347 -13.43 1.09 9.82
N ASP A 348 -14.66 1.15 10.33
CA ASP A 348 -15.31 0.02 10.99
C ASP A 348 -15.46 -1.16 10.01
N CYS A 349 -15.90 -0.85 8.79
CA CYS A 349 -16.00 -1.82 7.69
C CYS A 349 -14.62 -2.41 7.35
N LEU A 350 -13.58 -1.59 7.29
CA LEU A 350 -12.20 -2.04 7.05
C LEU A 350 -11.74 -3.03 8.13
N TYR A 351 -11.96 -2.70 9.42
CA TYR A 351 -11.55 -3.56 10.53
C TYR A 351 -12.27 -4.91 10.48
N LEU A 352 -13.60 -4.92 10.31
CA LEU A 352 -14.39 -6.14 10.22
C LEU A 352 -13.94 -7.00 9.02
N SER A 353 -13.79 -6.39 7.84
CA SER A 353 -13.34 -7.09 6.63
C SER A 353 -11.93 -7.68 6.81
N ARG A 354 -11.02 -6.93 7.45
CA ARG A 354 -9.66 -7.41 7.77
C ARG A 354 -9.68 -8.61 8.71
N GLY A 355 -10.52 -8.58 9.76
CA GLY A 355 -10.68 -9.69 10.69
C GLY A 355 -11.14 -10.97 9.99
N ILE A 356 -12.13 -10.83 9.10
CA ILE A 356 -12.64 -11.94 8.28
C ILE A 356 -11.58 -12.47 7.32
N GLN A 357 -10.84 -11.58 6.64
CA GLN A 357 -9.76 -11.99 5.74
C GLN A 357 -8.73 -12.87 6.45
N ILE A 358 -8.28 -12.46 7.64
CA ILE A 358 -7.33 -13.23 8.44
C ILE A 358 -7.93 -14.59 8.82
N ALA A 359 -9.21 -14.63 9.22
CA ALA A 359 -9.90 -15.87 9.54
C ALA A 359 -9.95 -16.83 8.34
N LEU A 360 -10.26 -16.31 7.15
CA LEU A 360 -10.31 -17.11 5.93
C LEU A 360 -8.93 -17.67 5.55
N GLU A 361 -7.85 -16.91 5.74
CA GLU A 361 -6.50 -17.37 5.43
C GLU A 361 -5.93 -18.35 6.48
N LEU A 362 -6.26 -18.18 7.77
CA LEU A 362 -5.65 -18.95 8.85
C LEU A 362 -6.50 -20.14 9.32
N ARG A 363 -7.83 -19.99 9.34
CA ARG A 363 -8.75 -20.98 9.93
C ARG A 363 -9.57 -21.73 8.90
N PHE A 364 -9.94 -21.06 7.80
CA PHE A 364 -10.91 -21.59 6.83
C PHE A 364 -10.37 -21.70 5.40
N ARG A 365 -9.04 -21.69 5.23
CA ARG A 365 -8.38 -21.63 3.91
C ARG A 365 -8.75 -22.80 3.01
N ASN A 366 -8.87 -23.99 3.60
CA ASN A 366 -9.09 -25.24 2.86
C ASN A 366 -10.57 -25.57 2.68
N MET A 367 -11.41 -25.24 3.68
CA MET A 367 -12.83 -25.56 3.66
C MET A 367 -13.62 -24.53 4.46
N ILE A 368 -14.69 -24.01 3.86
CA ILE A 368 -15.65 -23.12 4.51
C ILE A 368 -16.87 -23.96 4.91
N PRO A 369 -17.16 -24.16 6.21
CA PRO A 369 -18.36 -24.84 6.67
C PRO A 369 -19.63 -24.11 6.19
N SER A 370 -20.72 -24.85 5.92
CA SER A 370 -21.98 -24.28 5.42
C SER A 370 -22.54 -23.17 6.32
N LEU A 371 -22.54 -23.39 7.64
CA LEU A 371 -23.00 -22.40 8.61
C LEU A 371 -22.18 -21.11 8.57
N LEU A 372 -20.86 -21.21 8.45
CA LEU A 372 -19.99 -20.05 8.25
C LEU A 372 -20.28 -19.37 6.91
N GLY A 373 -20.54 -20.14 5.84
CA GLY A 373 -20.95 -19.61 4.55
C GLY A 373 -22.17 -18.70 4.64
N PHE A 374 -23.21 -19.10 5.38
CA PHE A 374 -24.38 -18.25 5.65
C PHE A 374 -24.01 -16.97 6.41
N GLN A 375 -23.21 -17.07 7.48
CA GLN A 375 -22.78 -15.89 8.24
C GLN A 375 -21.96 -14.93 7.38
N LEU A 376 -21.07 -15.45 6.53
CA LEU A 376 -20.24 -14.66 5.62
C LEU A 376 -21.09 -13.94 4.58
N ALA A 377 -22.11 -14.59 4.03
CA ALA A 377 -23.05 -13.99 3.08
C ALA A 377 -23.85 -12.84 3.74
N THR A 378 -24.33 -13.03 4.97
CA THR A 378 -25.01 -11.97 5.73
C THR A 378 -24.08 -10.78 5.99
N ILE A 379 -22.86 -11.03 6.46
CA ILE A 379 -21.88 -9.95 6.68
C ILE A 379 -21.51 -9.27 5.35
N ASP A 380 -21.43 -10.02 4.25
CA ASP A 380 -21.18 -9.45 2.91
C ASP A 380 -22.32 -8.59 2.39
N SER A 381 -23.56 -8.82 2.84
CA SER A 381 -24.68 -7.90 2.56
C SER A 381 -24.50 -6.63 3.36
N VAL A 382 -24.35 -6.76 4.69
CA VAL A 382 -24.19 -5.61 5.60
C VAL A 382 -23.03 -4.70 5.17
N LEU A 383 -21.86 -5.27 4.86
CA LEU A 383 -20.70 -4.49 4.42
C LEU A 383 -20.92 -3.84 3.05
N ALA A 384 -21.62 -4.50 2.12
CA ALA A 384 -21.93 -3.90 0.82
C ALA A 384 -22.88 -2.71 0.99
N ASP A 385 -23.95 -2.86 1.78
CA ASP A 385 -24.94 -1.81 2.05
C ASP A 385 -24.28 -0.61 2.77
N CYS A 386 -23.35 -0.87 3.71
CA CYS A 386 -22.57 0.20 4.34
C CYS A 386 -21.70 0.94 3.33
N VAL A 387 -20.98 0.21 2.47
CA VAL A 387 -20.11 0.82 1.46
C VAL A 387 -20.94 1.63 0.46
N GLU A 388 -22.10 1.15 0.04
CA GLU A 388 -22.99 1.85 -0.88
C GLU A 388 -23.39 3.22 -0.33
N ARG A 389 -23.87 3.28 0.93
CA ARG A 389 -24.17 4.54 1.62
C ARG A 389 -22.99 5.50 1.67
N HIS A 390 -21.77 5.00 1.90
CA HIS A 390 -20.57 5.84 1.94
C HIS A 390 -20.14 6.34 0.55
N LEU A 391 -20.38 5.55 -0.51
CA LEU A 391 -20.08 5.96 -1.88
C LEU A 391 -21.02 7.04 -2.41
N GLU A 392 -22.26 7.12 -1.91
CA GLU A 392 -23.22 8.19 -2.21
C GLU A 392 -22.73 9.58 -1.75
N ASN A 393 -21.78 9.64 -0.82
CA ASN A 393 -21.18 10.89 -0.38
C ASN A 393 -20.41 11.56 -1.54
N LYS A 394 -20.87 12.76 -1.93
CA LYS A 394 -20.25 13.54 -3.00
C LYS A 394 -18.84 14.03 -2.65
N ASN A 395 -18.58 14.29 -1.37
CA ASN A 395 -17.33 14.87 -0.86
C ASN A 395 -16.36 13.80 -0.31
N LEU A 396 -16.40 12.60 -0.87
CA LEU A 396 -15.53 11.50 -0.47
C LEU A 396 -14.07 11.83 -0.80
N SER A 397 -13.17 11.68 0.16
CA SER A 397 -11.73 11.87 -0.07
C SER A 397 -11.09 10.64 -0.73
N ILE A 398 -9.93 10.82 -1.36
CA ILE A 398 -9.14 9.72 -1.93
C ILE A 398 -8.72 8.71 -0.85
N PHE A 399 -8.41 9.17 0.37
CA PHE A 399 -8.09 8.28 1.50
C PHE A 399 -9.27 7.38 1.86
N GLU A 400 -10.48 7.93 1.92
CA GLU A 400 -11.70 7.19 2.21
C GLU A 400 -12.01 6.18 1.08
N LEU A 401 -11.89 6.59 -0.18
CA LEU A 401 -12.09 5.68 -1.31
C LEU A 401 -11.04 4.57 -1.36
N ASN A 402 -9.78 4.88 -1.06
CA ASN A 402 -8.72 3.88 -0.92
C ASN A 402 -9.05 2.86 0.18
N THR A 403 -9.66 3.33 1.27
CA THR A 403 -10.08 2.49 2.39
C THR A 403 -11.26 1.61 1.99
N ILE A 404 -12.28 2.14 1.30
CA ILE A 404 -13.40 1.38 0.76
C ILE A 404 -12.90 0.28 -0.19
N MET A 405 -12.02 0.62 -1.14
CA MET A 405 -11.44 -0.35 -2.07
C MET A 405 -10.70 -1.47 -1.36
N ARG A 406 -9.96 -1.14 -0.29
CA ARG A 406 -9.25 -2.13 0.51
C ARG A 406 -10.21 -3.03 1.28
N THR A 407 -11.27 -2.46 1.86
CA THR A 407 -12.35 -3.19 2.55
C THR A 407 -12.99 -4.22 1.62
N LEU A 408 -13.35 -3.83 0.41
CA LEU A 408 -13.94 -4.77 -0.56
C LEU A 408 -12.88 -5.75 -1.10
N GLY A 409 -11.63 -5.30 -1.27
CA GLY A 409 -10.52 -6.08 -1.82
C GLY A 409 -10.05 -7.24 -0.93
N TYR A 410 -10.35 -7.20 0.37
CA TYR A 410 -10.05 -8.27 1.31
C TYR A 410 -10.90 -9.52 1.14
N LYS A 411 -12.07 -9.43 0.47
CA LYS A 411 -12.97 -10.57 0.26
C LYS A 411 -13.16 -10.85 -1.22
N LYS A 412 -12.83 -12.08 -1.65
CA LYS A 412 -13.02 -12.50 -3.05
C LYS A 412 -14.49 -12.37 -3.50
N SER A 413 -15.45 -12.73 -2.64
CA SER A 413 -16.89 -12.62 -2.91
C SER A 413 -17.34 -11.18 -3.21
N LEU A 414 -16.75 -10.17 -2.53
CA LEU A 414 -17.10 -8.77 -2.76
C LEU A 414 -16.48 -8.21 -4.05
N LYS A 415 -15.32 -8.73 -4.49
CA LYS A 415 -14.69 -8.34 -5.77
C LYS A 415 -15.51 -8.72 -7.02
N GLU A 416 -16.53 -9.55 -6.86
CA GLU A 416 -17.41 -10.03 -7.93
C GLU A 416 -18.76 -9.29 -7.94
N LYS A 417 -19.03 -8.45 -6.94
CA LYS A 417 -20.26 -7.66 -6.85
C LYS A 417 -20.13 -6.34 -7.61
N TYR A 418 -21.27 -5.83 -8.10
CA TYR A 418 -21.39 -4.51 -8.73
C TYR A 418 -20.77 -3.37 -7.89
N ILE A 419 -20.92 -3.42 -6.56
CA ILE A 419 -20.38 -2.40 -5.65
C ILE A 419 -18.86 -2.21 -5.76
N TYR A 420 -18.11 -3.26 -6.12
CA TYR A 420 -16.67 -3.16 -6.36
C TYR A 420 -16.35 -2.32 -7.59
N GLN A 421 -17.13 -2.52 -8.65
CA GLN A 421 -17.01 -1.76 -9.88
C GLN A 421 -17.44 -0.31 -9.68
N ALA A 422 -18.54 -0.07 -8.96
CA ALA A 422 -18.98 1.28 -8.60
C ALA A 422 -17.92 2.05 -7.80
N ALA A 423 -17.24 1.39 -6.84
CA ALA A 423 -16.13 1.98 -6.11
C ALA A 423 -14.92 2.29 -7.00
N LEU A 424 -14.59 1.44 -7.98
CA LEU A 424 -13.54 1.71 -8.97
C LEU A 424 -13.89 2.90 -9.87
N GLU A 425 -15.12 2.97 -10.35
CA GLU A 425 -15.60 4.06 -11.19
C GLU A 425 -15.60 5.40 -10.46
N ARG A 426 -15.78 5.39 -9.13
CA ARG A 426 -15.74 6.60 -8.31
C ARG A 426 -14.39 7.33 -8.40
N TYR A 427 -13.27 6.65 -8.66
CA TYR A 427 -11.99 7.32 -8.89
C TYR A 427 -12.03 8.28 -10.08
N ASN A 428 -12.79 7.98 -11.13
CA ASN A 428 -12.89 8.84 -12.31
C ASN A 428 -13.56 10.20 -12.02
N LEU A 429 -14.18 10.34 -10.84
CA LEU A 429 -14.89 11.53 -10.38
C LEU A 429 -14.18 12.25 -9.24
N MET A 430 -12.96 11.81 -8.88
CA MET A 430 -12.20 12.40 -7.78
C MET A 430 -11.42 13.64 -8.21
N ASP A 431 -11.26 14.56 -7.26
CA ASP A 431 -10.29 15.64 -7.34
C ASP A 431 -8.92 15.12 -6.87
N TYR A 432 -7.90 15.39 -7.67
CA TYR A 432 -6.53 14.94 -7.45
C TYR A 432 -5.58 16.05 -6.99
N ASP A 433 -6.07 17.26 -6.74
CA ASP A 433 -5.24 18.41 -6.40
C ASP A 433 -4.44 18.23 -5.08
N GLU A 434 -5.01 17.54 -4.09
CA GLU A 434 -4.36 17.31 -2.78
C GLU A 434 -3.67 15.93 -2.63
N ILE A 435 -3.41 15.19 -3.72
CA ILE A 435 -2.72 13.90 -3.61
C ILE A 435 -1.28 14.04 -3.13
N ASN A 436 -0.75 12.95 -2.58
CA ASN A 436 0.63 12.85 -2.10
C ASN A 436 1.15 11.41 -2.27
N SER A 437 2.46 11.20 -2.04
CA SER A 437 3.10 9.88 -2.14
C SER A 437 2.37 8.76 -1.40
N ARG A 438 1.81 9.04 -0.22
CA ARG A 438 1.06 8.02 0.54
C ARG A 438 -0.22 7.62 -0.19
N ALA A 439 -1.04 8.59 -0.59
CA ALA A 439 -2.28 8.34 -1.34
C ALA A 439 -1.98 7.60 -2.66
N ILE A 440 -0.94 8.01 -3.37
CA ILE A 440 -0.46 7.39 -4.61
C ILE A 440 -0.09 5.91 -4.38
N ARG A 441 0.66 5.60 -3.33
CA ARG A 441 1.03 4.21 -3.01
C ARG A 441 -0.18 3.36 -2.62
N GLU A 442 -1.17 3.94 -1.95
CA GLU A 442 -2.42 3.24 -1.61
C GLU A 442 -3.28 2.96 -2.86
N MET A 443 -3.38 3.93 -3.78
CA MET A 443 -4.03 3.75 -5.09
C MET A 443 -3.31 2.66 -5.91
N ALA A 444 -1.99 2.75 -6.04
CA ALA A 444 -1.18 1.76 -6.75
C ALA A 444 -1.40 0.33 -6.21
N TYR A 445 -1.46 0.19 -4.88
CA TYR A 445 -1.78 -1.08 -4.23
C TYR A 445 -3.18 -1.58 -4.62
N ASN A 446 -4.19 -0.72 -4.55
CA ASN A 446 -5.57 -1.08 -4.86
C ASN A 446 -5.76 -1.50 -6.34
N PHE A 447 -5.14 -0.78 -7.27
CA PHE A 447 -5.19 -1.10 -8.70
C PHE A 447 -4.41 -2.39 -9.02
N SER A 448 -3.23 -2.56 -8.42
CA SER A 448 -2.45 -3.80 -8.58
C SER A 448 -3.16 -5.02 -7.98
N ALA A 449 -3.85 -4.88 -6.84
CA ALA A 449 -4.56 -5.98 -6.18
C ALA A 449 -5.91 -6.34 -6.84
N SER A 450 -6.47 -5.41 -7.63
CA SER A 450 -7.70 -5.60 -8.40
C SER A 450 -7.43 -6.11 -9.82
N ASN A 451 -6.23 -5.88 -10.35
CA ASN A 451 -5.92 -5.98 -11.78
C ASN A 451 -6.86 -5.11 -12.64
N CYS A 452 -7.33 -3.99 -12.09
CA CYS A 452 -8.17 -3.04 -12.81
C CYS A 452 -7.36 -1.82 -13.22
N THR A 453 -7.71 -1.25 -14.37
CA THR A 453 -7.15 0.01 -14.87
C THR A 453 -8.07 1.17 -14.54
N VAL A 454 -7.49 2.29 -14.11
CA VAL A 454 -8.20 3.56 -13.86
C VAL A 454 -7.37 4.68 -14.49
N PRO A 455 -7.53 4.92 -15.81
CA PRO A 455 -6.63 5.79 -16.57
C PRO A 455 -6.49 7.22 -16.01
N ILE A 456 -7.59 7.82 -15.53
CA ILE A 456 -7.58 9.17 -14.97
C ILE A 456 -6.72 9.22 -13.69
N ALA A 457 -6.89 8.24 -12.81
CA ALA A 457 -6.10 8.14 -11.57
C ALA A 457 -4.62 7.88 -11.87
N LEU A 458 -4.32 6.99 -12.82
CA LEU A 458 -2.95 6.68 -13.23
C LEU A 458 -2.26 7.92 -13.82
N GLU A 459 -2.95 8.68 -14.67
CA GLU A 459 -2.42 9.94 -15.23
C GLU A 459 -2.14 10.97 -14.13
N ALA A 460 -3.04 11.10 -13.14
CA ALA A 460 -2.83 11.99 -12.01
C ALA A 460 -1.59 11.59 -11.18
N MET A 461 -1.35 10.29 -10.98
CA MET A 461 -0.15 9.78 -10.29
C MET A 461 1.13 10.14 -11.05
N PHE A 462 1.15 10.04 -12.39
CA PHE A 462 2.30 10.46 -13.20
C PHE A 462 2.47 11.98 -13.20
N THR A 463 1.39 12.74 -13.37
CA THR A 463 1.41 14.22 -13.32
C THR A 463 2.00 14.71 -12.00
N TYR A 464 1.65 14.06 -10.88
CA TYR A 464 2.20 14.40 -9.57
C TYR A 464 3.71 14.15 -9.51
N ILE A 465 4.20 13.01 -10.02
CA ILE A 465 5.65 12.73 -10.09
C ILE A 465 6.35 13.78 -10.93
N GLU A 466 5.78 14.16 -12.09
CA GLU A 466 6.38 15.16 -12.96
C GLU A 466 6.53 16.52 -12.27
N LYS A 467 5.45 17.00 -11.62
CA LYS A 467 5.43 18.29 -10.91
C LYS A 467 6.29 18.32 -9.65
N HIS A 468 6.35 17.21 -8.90
CA HIS A 468 6.97 17.18 -7.57
C HIS A 468 8.19 16.23 -7.48
N HIS A 469 8.85 15.94 -8.60
CA HIS A 469 9.96 14.98 -8.70
C HIS A 469 11.09 15.18 -7.68
N GLU A 470 11.35 16.42 -7.25
CA GLU A 470 12.36 16.74 -6.23
C GLU A 470 12.01 16.19 -4.85
N HIS A 471 10.72 16.02 -4.55
CA HIS A 471 10.21 15.62 -3.24
C HIS A 471 9.81 14.14 -3.17
N VAL A 472 9.48 13.53 -4.31
CA VAL A 472 9.01 12.15 -4.38
C VAL A 472 10.19 11.17 -4.24
N ILE A 473 10.00 10.11 -3.46
CA ILE A 473 10.99 9.05 -3.24
C ILE A 473 10.88 7.93 -4.29
N GLY A 474 11.99 7.23 -4.54
CA GLY A 474 12.09 6.15 -5.52
C GLY A 474 11.14 4.98 -5.27
N GLU A 475 10.85 4.66 -4.01
CA GLU A 475 9.81 3.65 -3.66
C GLU A 475 8.41 4.07 -4.12
N THR A 476 8.07 5.36 -4.11
CA THR A 476 6.79 5.84 -4.65
C THR A 476 6.78 5.71 -6.17
N VAL A 477 7.84 6.17 -6.83
CA VAL A 477 8.01 6.08 -8.29
C VAL A 477 7.89 4.64 -8.77
N GLU A 478 8.56 3.71 -8.10
CA GLU A 478 8.48 2.29 -8.44
C GLU A 478 7.04 1.78 -8.36
N LYS A 479 6.28 2.11 -7.32
CA LYS A 479 4.88 1.66 -7.20
C LYS A 479 4.00 2.21 -8.32
N VAL A 480 4.21 3.45 -8.76
CA VAL A 480 3.48 4.01 -9.91
C VAL A 480 3.87 3.29 -11.19
N LEU A 481 5.17 3.18 -11.47
CA LEU A 481 5.70 2.53 -12.67
C LEU A 481 5.26 1.07 -12.79
N SER A 482 5.41 0.28 -11.72
CA SER A 482 5.06 -1.14 -11.71
C SER A 482 3.55 -1.35 -11.78
N CYS A 483 2.75 -0.51 -11.14
CA CYS A 483 1.29 -0.54 -11.27
C CYS A 483 0.87 -0.25 -12.71
N ALA A 484 1.32 0.86 -13.30
CA ALA A 484 0.97 1.25 -14.66
C ALA A 484 1.42 0.21 -15.70
N PHE A 485 2.66 -0.30 -15.58
CA PHE A 485 3.17 -1.39 -16.41
C PHE A 485 2.28 -2.63 -16.31
N ASN A 486 1.91 -3.06 -15.10
CA ASN A 486 1.07 -4.23 -14.91
C ASN A 486 -0.35 -4.07 -15.49
N GLN A 487 -0.83 -2.85 -15.66
CA GLN A 487 -2.10 -2.54 -16.33
C GLN A 487 -1.95 -2.19 -17.82
N GLY A 488 -0.72 -2.16 -18.35
CA GLY A 488 -0.47 -1.76 -19.74
C GLY A 488 -0.78 -0.29 -20.03
N TYR A 489 -0.79 0.56 -19.00
CA TYR A 489 -1.08 1.98 -19.13
C TYR A 489 0.18 2.75 -19.53
N VAL A 490 0.05 3.71 -20.45
CA VAL A 490 1.14 4.58 -20.92
C VAL A 490 0.81 6.03 -20.52
N PRO A 491 1.72 6.73 -19.80
CA PRO A 491 1.50 8.13 -19.42
C PRO A 491 1.49 9.05 -20.63
N LYS A 492 0.76 10.17 -20.55
CA LYS A 492 0.69 11.14 -21.67
C LYS A 492 2.00 11.91 -21.88
N SER A 493 2.69 12.27 -20.80
CA SER A 493 3.98 12.97 -20.86
C SER A 493 5.12 11.95 -20.84
N GLU A 494 6.00 11.97 -21.83
CA GLU A 494 7.24 11.17 -21.79
C GLU A 494 8.27 11.74 -20.80
N SER A 495 8.21 13.05 -20.52
CA SER A 495 9.14 13.74 -19.61
C SER A 495 9.13 13.13 -18.20
N VAL A 496 7.96 12.69 -17.73
CA VAL A 496 7.81 12.03 -16.43
C VAL A 496 8.70 10.78 -16.30
N LEU A 497 8.94 10.06 -17.40
CA LEU A 497 9.75 8.84 -17.40
C LEU A 497 11.23 9.17 -17.18
N GLY A 498 11.72 10.26 -17.78
CA GLY A 498 13.07 10.77 -17.53
C GLY A 498 13.25 11.26 -16.09
N LYS A 499 12.24 11.92 -15.53
CA LYS A 499 12.20 12.30 -14.10
C LYS A 499 12.20 11.07 -13.19
N ALA A 500 11.39 10.06 -13.52
CA ALA A 500 11.33 8.80 -12.79
C ALA A 500 12.69 8.09 -12.78
N ALA A 501 13.36 7.99 -13.93
CA ALA A 501 14.71 7.43 -14.01
C ALA A 501 15.72 8.22 -13.16
N THR A 502 15.65 9.54 -13.17
CA THR A 502 16.50 10.41 -12.34
C THR A 502 16.30 10.15 -10.84
N ILE A 503 15.04 10.01 -10.39
CA ILE A 503 14.72 9.70 -9.00
C ILE A 503 15.26 8.30 -8.62
N LEU A 504 15.08 7.29 -9.49
CA LEU A 504 15.60 5.95 -9.24
C LEU A 504 17.13 5.95 -9.08
N LYS A 505 17.84 6.74 -9.88
CA LYS A 505 19.30 6.91 -9.76
C LYS A 505 19.69 7.57 -8.43
N ARG A 506 18.99 8.64 -8.04
CA ARG A 506 19.20 9.34 -6.77
C ARG A 506 19.04 8.39 -5.57
N ASP A 507 17.99 7.58 -5.58
CA ASP A 507 17.58 6.77 -4.43
C ASP A 507 18.08 5.31 -4.52
N PHE A 508 18.89 4.98 -5.53
CA PHE A 508 19.30 3.60 -5.85
C PHE A 508 19.90 2.85 -4.65
N LYS A 509 20.71 3.52 -3.83
CA LYS A 509 21.33 2.95 -2.64
C LYS A 509 20.30 2.58 -1.56
N ASP A 510 19.23 3.35 -1.42
CA ASP A 510 18.23 3.24 -0.35
C ASP A 510 17.08 2.28 -0.72
N MET A 511 16.86 2.00 -2.01
CA MET A 511 15.77 1.13 -2.48
C MET A 511 16.07 -0.37 -2.42
N ASN A 512 15.05 -1.20 -2.17
CA ASN A 512 15.25 -2.66 -2.24
C ASN A 512 15.51 -3.13 -3.69
N GLY A 513 16.28 -4.21 -3.86
CA GLY A 513 16.71 -4.70 -5.15
C GLY A 513 15.56 -5.14 -6.05
N LEU A 514 14.54 -5.80 -5.49
CA LEU A 514 13.34 -6.12 -6.25
C LEU A 514 12.62 -4.88 -6.79
N SER A 515 12.45 -3.83 -5.99
CA SER A 515 11.83 -2.58 -6.41
C SER A 515 12.62 -1.95 -7.56
N ILE A 516 13.95 -1.92 -7.46
CA ILE A 516 14.80 -1.44 -8.56
C ILE A 516 14.55 -2.24 -9.84
N VAL A 517 14.58 -3.58 -9.76
CA VAL A 517 14.33 -4.45 -10.93
C VAL A 517 12.94 -4.21 -11.51
N GLN A 518 11.91 -4.04 -10.69
CA GLN A 518 10.54 -3.77 -11.12
C GLN A 518 10.39 -2.41 -11.80
N ALA A 519 11.01 -1.37 -11.26
CA ALA A 519 11.01 -0.04 -11.84
C ALA A 519 11.75 -0.02 -13.18
N CYS A 520 12.90 -0.67 -13.27
CA CYS A 520 13.68 -0.79 -14.51
C CYS A 520 12.92 -1.58 -15.58
N MET A 521 12.22 -2.65 -15.20
CA MET A 521 11.37 -3.41 -16.10
C MET A 521 10.26 -2.54 -16.71
N ALA A 522 9.63 -1.69 -15.89
CA ALA A 522 8.63 -0.75 -16.36
C ALA A 522 9.25 0.33 -17.27
N LEU A 523 10.40 0.91 -16.92
CA LEU A 523 11.10 1.85 -17.80
C LEU A 523 11.50 1.23 -19.14
N CYS A 524 11.91 -0.05 -19.16
CA CYS A 524 12.17 -0.76 -20.40
C CYS A 524 10.91 -0.89 -21.27
N TYR A 525 9.77 -1.21 -20.66
CA TYR A 525 8.48 -1.25 -21.35
C TYR A 525 8.16 0.08 -22.05
N TYR A 526 8.44 1.21 -21.40
CA TYR A 526 8.25 2.55 -21.99
C TYR A 526 9.42 3.03 -22.87
N LYS A 527 10.44 2.21 -23.12
CA LYS A 527 11.65 2.61 -23.87
C LYS A 527 12.37 3.84 -23.27
N ALA A 528 12.33 3.98 -21.96
CA ALA A 528 12.86 5.14 -21.22
C ALA A 528 13.95 4.76 -20.20
N MET A 529 14.60 3.61 -20.37
CA MET A 529 15.68 3.15 -19.49
C MET A 529 17.01 3.77 -19.91
N PRO A 530 17.68 4.59 -19.08
CA PRO A 530 18.99 5.16 -19.41
C PRO A 530 20.11 4.13 -19.33
N GLU A 531 21.15 4.28 -20.17
CA GLU A 531 22.33 3.41 -20.22
C GLU A 531 23.04 3.30 -18.85
N ASP A 532 23.23 4.43 -18.16
CA ASP A 532 23.89 4.44 -16.85
C ASP A 532 23.10 3.66 -15.77
N LEU A 533 21.77 3.60 -15.89
CA LEU A 533 20.94 2.78 -15.02
C LEU A 533 21.00 1.29 -15.39
N ILE A 534 21.18 0.95 -16.68
CA ILE A 534 21.43 -0.43 -17.12
C ILE A 534 22.74 -0.92 -16.49
N ASP A 535 23.81 -0.12 -16.58
CA ASP A 535 25.12 -0.44 -16.00
C ASP A 535 25.03 -0.65 -14.48
N MET A 536 24.28 0.21 -13.78
CA MET A 536 24.07 0.07 -12.34
C MET A 536 23.37 -1.24 -11.96
N VAL A 537 22.39 -1.69 -12.73
CA VAL A 537 21.57 -2.88 -12.41
C VAL A 537 22.21 -4.18 -12.88
N PHE A 538 23.06 -4.15 -13.91
CA PHE A 538 23.78 -5.34 -14.38
C PHE A 538 25.24 -5.43 -13.91
N CYS A 539 25.66 -4.57 -12.97
CA CYS A 539 26.97 -4.70 -12.33
C CYS A 539 27.00 -5.80 -11.26
N VAL A 540 28.20 -6.37 -11.04
CA VAL A 540 28.45 -7.42 -10.04
C VAL A 540 27.98 -7.02 -8.64
N LYS A 541 28.20 -5.76 -8.23
CA LYS A 541 27.80 -5.26 -6.92
C LYS A 541 26.28 -5.34 -6.71
N PHE A 542 25.49 -5.03 -7.73
CA PHE A 542 24.04 -5.10 -7.63
C PHE A 542 23.53 -6.55 -7.63
N ILE A 543 24.14 -7.43 -8.42
CA ILE A 543 23.81 -8.87 -8.39
C ILE A 543 24.09 -9.47 -7.01
N GLN A 544 25.24 -9.17 -6.40
CA GLN A 544 25.55 -9.59 -5.03
C GLN A 544 24.53 -9.06 -4.03
N ARG A 545 24.15 -7.77 -4.13
CA ARG A 545 23.10 -7.18 -3.29
C ARG A 545 21.76 -7.91 -3.40
N ILE A 546 21.38 -8.35 -4.60
CA ILE A 546 20.18 -9.16 -4.83
C ILE A 546 20.31 -10.53 -4.17
N GLU A 547 21.45 -11.20 -4.33
CA GLU A 547 21.70 -12.52 -3.74
C GLU A 547 21.59 -12.46 -2.21
N GLU A 548 22.21 -11.45 -1.59
CA GLU A 548 22.07 -11.13 -0.18
C GLU A 548 20.59 -10.90 0.20
N GLU A 549 19.85 -10.11 -0.59
CA GLU A 549 18.42 -9.86 -0.35
C GLU A 549 17.59 -11.16 -0.37
N ILE A 550 17.86 -12.07 -1.31
CA ILE A 550 17.20 -13.38 -1.39
C ILE A 550 17.58 -14.24 -0.19
N GLN A 551 18.87 -14.29 0.18
CA GLN A 551 19.35 -15.03 1.33
C GLN A 551 18.74 -14.51 2.64
N MET A 552 18.46 -13.21 2.73
CA MET A 552 17.92 -12.56 3.93
C MET A 552 16.41 -12.30 3.87
N CYS A 553 15.71 -12.74 2.82
CA CYS A 553 14.29 -12.48 2.69
C CYS A 553 13.47 -13.24 3.76
N TYR A 554 12.43 -12.61 4.27
CA TYR A 554 11.55 -13.19 5.28
C TYR A 554 10.60 -14.27 4.73
N SER A 555 10.17 -14.13 3.47
CA SER A 555 9.23 -15.07 2.83
C SER A 555 9.99 -16.04 1.94
N LYS A 556 10.58 -17.06 2.57
CA LYS A 556 11.45 -18.05 1.90
C LYS A 556 10.76 -18.85 0.79
N ALA A 557 9.44 -19.02 0.87
CA ALA A 557 8.69 -19.85 -0.09
C ALA A 557 8.43 -19.16 -1.44
N THR A 558 8.16 -17.85 -1.45
CA THR A 558 7.68 -17.15 -2.66
C THR A 558 8.53 -15.97 -3.09
N TYR A 559 9.24 -15.34 -2.15
CA TYR A 559 10.04 -14.14 -2.44
C TYR A 559 11.23 -14.44 -3.36
N PRO A 560 12.07 -15.47 -3.12
CA PRO A 560 13.20 -15.79 -3.99
C PRO A 560 12.78 -15.98 -5.45
N GLU A 561 11.74 -16.79 -5.67
CA GLU A 561 11.22 -17.07 -7.00
C GLU A 561 10.72 -15.80 -7.69
N ARG A 562 10.04 -14.91 -6.95
CA ARG A 562 9.57 -13.62 -7.48
C ARG A 562 10.73 -12.73 -7.92
N VAL A 563 11.80 -12.66 -7.13
CA VAL A 563 12.99 -11.86 -7.45
C VAL A 563 13.70 -12.41 -8.67
N LEU A 564 14.02 -13.70 -8.68
CA LEU A 564 14.70 -14.36 -9.80
C LEU A 564 13.88 -14.26 -11.10
N ASN A 565 12.55 -14.48 -11.03
CA ASN A 565 11.67 -14.27 -12.19
C ASN A 565 11.70 -12.83 -12.70
N SER A 566 11.78 -11.84 -11.81
CA SER A 566 11.81 -10.42 -12.19
C SER A 566 13.14 -10.05 -12.85
N ILE A 567 14.26 -10.55 -12.32
CA ILE A 567 15.60 -10.34 -12.88
C ILE A 567 15.72 -11.00 -14.25
N MET A 568 15.23 -12.24 -14.37
CA MET A 568 15.24 -12.93 -15.65
C MET A 568 14.45 -12.16 -16.70
N LYS A 569 13.27 -11.64 -16.35
CA LYS A 569 12.47 -10.79 -17.24
C LYS A 569 13.18 -9.49 -17.60
N LEU A 570 13.86 -8.86 -16.64
CA LEU A 570 14.63 -7.64 -16.91
C LEU A 570 15.82 -7.92 -17.83
N ASN A 571 16.62 -8.95 -17.56
CA ASN A 571 17.74 -9.36 -18.41
C ASN A 571 17.27 -9.67 -19.83
N ARG A 572 16.19 -10.44 -19.97
CA ARG A 572 15.54 -10.71 -21.25
C ARG A 572 15.17 -9.43 -21.98
N THR A 573 14.54 -8.50 -21.27
CA THR A 573 14.05 -7.25 -21.87
C THR A 573 15.22 -6.40 -22.32
N VAL A 574 16.27 -6.25 -21.51
CA VAL A 574 17.45 -5.46 -21.88
C VAL A 574 18.19 -6.06 -23.07
N CYS A 575 18.42 -7.39 -23.09
CA CYS A 575 19.06 -8.05 -24.24
C CYS A 575 18.31 -7.85 -25.56
N LEU A 576 16.98 -7.68 -25.52
CA LEU A 576 16.17 -7.51 -26.72
C LEU A 576 15.94 -6.04 -27.08
N ASP A 577 15.63 -5.21 -26.08
CA ASP A 577 15.26 -3.82 -26.27
C ASP A 577 16.45 -2.86 -26.38
N TYR A 578 17.61 -3.24 -25.82
CA TYR A 578 18.84 -2.44 -25.73
C TYR A 578 20.08 -3.31 -26.06
N PRO A 579 20.17 -3.91 -27.26
CA PRO A 579 21.30 -4.76 -27.64
C PRO A 579 22.65 -4.03 -27.56
N GLU A 580 22.67 -2.71 -27.75
CA GLU A 580 23.86 -1.85 -27.63
C GLU A 580 24.49 -1.85 -26.24
N ALA A 581 23.72 -2.15 -25.19
CA ALA A 581 24.23 -2.22 -23.82
C ALA A 581 25.11 -3.45 -23.58
N ASN A 582 25.18 -4.40 -24.52
CA ASN A 582 26.03 -5.60 -24.46
C ASN A 582 25.85 -6.46 -23.18
N VAL A 583 24.68 -6.39 -22.54
CA VAL A 583 24.35 -7.22 -21.38
C VAL A 583 24.16 -8.67 -21.85
N PRO A 584 24.90 -9.66 -21.30
CA PRO A 584 24.77 -11.05 -21.73
C PRO A 584 23.44 -11.64 -21.28
N TRP A 585 22.94 -12.63 -22.03
CA TRP A 585 21.89 -13.51 -21.55
C TRP A 585 22.48 -14.56 -20.60
N PHE A 586 22.22 -14.44 -19.29
CA PHE A 586 22.79 -15.33 -18.26
C PHE A 586 21.75 -16.15 -17.50
N GLN A 587 20.52 -16.24 -18.03
CA GLN A 587 19.37 -16.81 -17.34
C GLN A 587 18.91 -18.16 -17.92
N GLN A 588 19.74 -18.78 -18.77
CA GLN A 588 19.44 -20.05 -19.43
C GLN A 588 19.19 -21.18 -18.44
N ASN A 589 20.10 -21.38 -17.48
CA ASN A 589 19.96 -22.42 -16.45
C ASN A 589 18.70 -22.24 -15.60
N TYR A 590 18.37 -20.98 -15.26
CA TYR A 590 17.15 -20.66 -14.52
C TYR A 590 15.89 -21.02 -15.32
N LEU A 591 15.87 -20.70 -16.61
CA LEU A 591 14.77 -21.05 -17.50
C LEU A 591 14.56 -22.57 -17.59
N GLU A 592 15.63 -23.34 -17.84
CA GLU A 592 15.58 -24.81 -17.91
C GLU A 592 15.08 -25.43 -16.60
N ALA A 593 15.53 -24.91 -15.46
CA ALA A 593 15.06 -25.32 -14.14
C ALA A 593 13.58 -24.97 -13.88
N GLN A 594 13.05 -23.91 -14.50
CA GLN A 594 11.62 -23.55 -14.39
C GLN A 594 10.74 -24.40 -15.30
N LEU A 595 11.23 -24.73 -16.50
CA LEU A 595 10.51 -25.55 -17.46
C LEU A 595 10.36 -27.00 -16.97
N SER A 596 11.40 -27.55 -16.31
CA SER A 596 11.32 -28.88 -15.71
C SER A 596 10.32 -29.00 -14.55
N LYS A 597 9.98 -27.88 -13.89
CA LYS A 597 9.03 -27.86 -12.76
C LYS A 597 7.56 -27.75 -13.16
N LYS A 598 7.25 -27.28 -14.37
CA LYS A 598 5.87 -27.01 -14.80
C LYS A 598 5.34 -28.14 -15.67
N PRO A 599 4.33 -28.92 -15.22
CA PRO A 599 3.57 -29.74 -16.15
C PRO A 599 2.84 -28.81 -17.14
N THR A 600 2.85 -29.16 -18.43
CA THR A 600 2.12 -28.42 -19.46
C THR A 600 0.64 -28.45 -19.11
N PRO A 601 0.00 -27.33 -18.73
CA PRO A 601 -1.38 -27.35 -18.30
C PRO A 601 -2.27 -27.66 -19.50
N GLN A 602 -2.94 -28.80 -19.47
CA GLN A 602 -3.92 -29.15 -20.49
C GLN A 602 -5.15 -28.25 -20.29
N CYS A 603 -5.50 -27.47 -21.31
CA CYS A 603 -6.57 -26.48 -21.24
C CYS A 603 -7.54 -26.71 -22.40
N LYS A 604 -8.83 -26.85 -22.10
CA LYS A 604 -9.89 -27.10 -23.10
C LYS A 604 -9.87 -26.08 -24.24
N PHE A 605 -9.62 -24.81 -23.93
CA PHE A 605 -9.49 -23.75 -24.91
C PHE A 605 -8.34 -24.02 -25.90
N GLY A 606 -7.15 -24.34 -25.37
CA GLY A 606 -5.99 -24.67 -26.20
C GLY A 606 -6.17 -25.97 -27.01
N ASP A 607 -6.78 -26.99 -26.43
CA ASP A 607 -7.08 -28.25 -27.11
C ASP A 607 -8.06 -28.05 -28.29
N GLU A 608 -9.07 -27.20 -28.11
CA GLU A 608 -10.01 -26.86 -29.18
C GLU A 608 -9.33 -26.10 -30.32
N VAL A 609 -8.52 -25.09 -30.00
CA VAL A 609 -7.74 -24.34 -31.00
C VAL A 609 -6.81 -25.28 -31.76
N LYS A 610 -6.07 -26.16 -31.06
CA LYS A 610 -5.21 -27.18 -31.68
C LYS A 610 -5.96 -28.07 -32.66
N ARG A 611 -7.13 -28.56 -32.26
CA ARG A 611 -7.98 -29.42 -33.11
C ARG A 611 -8.44 -28.69 -34.37
N LEU A 612 -8.83 -27.42 -34.26
CA LEU A 612 -9.26 -26.62 -35.40
C LEU A 612 -8.10 -26.21 -36.30
N LEU A 613 -6.93 -25.88 -35.74
CA LEU A 613 -5.71 -25.63 -36.52
C LEU A 613 -5.32 -26.85 -37.35
N LYS A 614 -5.38 -28.07 -36.77
CA LYS A 614 -5.18 -29.32 -37.52
C LYS A 614 -6.17 -29.48 -38.67
N ALA A 615 -7.44 -29.12 -38.46
CA ALA A 615 -8.45 -29.18 -39.51
C ALA A 615 -8.23 -28.13 -40.61
N VAL A 616 -7.80 -26.92 -40.25
CA VAL A 616 -7.55 -25.81 -41.19
C VAL A 616 -6.28 -26.05 -42.02
N LEU A 617 -5.21 -26.53 -41.38
CA LEU A 617 -3.90 -26.76 -42.00
C LEU A 617 -3.74 -28.16 -42.59
N SER A 618 -4.77 -29.01 -42.51
CA SER A 618 -4.80 -30.41 -42.97
C SER A 618 -3.89 -31.39 -42.23
N SER A 619 -2.93 -30.95 -41.42
CA SER A 619 -2.07 -31.81 -40.60
C SER A 619 -1.48 -31.07 -39.40
N ASP A 620 -1.09 -31.81 -38.35
CA ASP A 620 -0.37 -31.29 -37.19
C ASP A 620 1.14 -31.13 -37.44
N SER A 621 1.67 -31.69 -38.53
CA SER A 621 3.06 -31.46 -38.96
C SER A 621 3.36 -30.01 -39.36
N TYR A 622 2.33 -29.21 -39.64
CA TYR A 622 2.46 -27.81 -40.07
C TYR A 622 2.57 -26.80 -38.92
N PHE A 623 2.46 -27.23 -37.66
CA PHE A 623 2.60 -26.33 -36.52
C PHE A 623 3.21 -27.01 -35.30
N SER A 624 4.04 -26.28 -34.56
CA SER A 624 4.59 -26.75 -33.28
C SER A 624 3.79 -26.18 -32.11
N CYS A 625 3.51 -27.01 -31.10
CA CYS A 625 2.84 -26.60 -29.87
C CYS A 625 3.85 -26.24 -28.78
N ASN A 626 3.51 -25.29 -27.90
CA ASN A 626 4.30 -24.93 -26.71
C ASN A 626 5.78 -24.64 -27.04
N HIS A 627 6.03 -23.97 -28.15
CA HIS A 627 7.39 -23.63 -28.58
C HIS A 627 8.04 -22.68 -27.57
N ILE A 628 9.32 -22.88 -27.29
CA ILE A 628 10.10 -22.04 -26.38
C ILE A 628 11.19 -21.37 -27.20
N THR A 629 11.18 -20.04 -27.19
CA THR A 629 12.18 -19.22 -27.88
C THR A 629 13.53 -19.26 -27.13
N PRO A 630 14.65 -18.87 -27.78
CA PRO A 630 15.97 -18.81 -27.13
C PRO A 630 16.02 -17.93 -25.87
N TYR A 631 15.16 -16.90 -25.81
CA TYR A 631 15.04 -16.01 -24.65
C TYR A 631 13.91 -16.42 -23.69
N GLY A 632 13.37 -17.64 -23.80
CA GLY A 632 12.44 -18.22 -22.85
C GLY A 632 11.02 -17.66 -22.87
N TYR A 633 10.56 -17.08 -23.99
CA TYR A 633 9.13 -16.94 -24.24
C TYR A 633 8.54 -18.28 -24.67
N GLN A 634 7.45 -18.66 -24.02
CA GLN A 634 6.57 -19.72 -24.48
C GLN A 634 5.63 -19.17 -25.56
N ILE A 635 5.35 -19.95 -26.59
CA ILE A 635 4.40 -19.65 -27.66
C ILE A 635 3.45 -20.85 -27.77
N ASP A 636 2.13 -20.60 -27.81
CA ASP A 636 1.14 -21.69 -27.81
C ASP A 636 1.21 -22.49 -29.11
N PHE A 637 1.24 -21.81 -30.26
CA PHE A 637 1.48 -22.43 -31.57
C PHE A 637 2.42 -21.61 -32.45
N VAL A 638 3.32 -22.28 -33.18
CA VAL A 638 4.13 -21.66 -34.23
C VAL A 638 3.84 -22.33 -35.56
N ILE A 639 3.60 -21.52 -36.58
CA ILE A 639 3.33 -21.94 -37.97
C ILE A 639 4.38 -21.30 -38.88
N HIS A 640 4.83 -22.04 -39.88
CA HIS A 640 5.74 -21.53 -40.91
C HIS A 640 5.00 -21.46 -42.25
N PHE A 641 5.10 -20.33 -42.94
CA PHE A 641 4.56 -20.15 -44.29
C PHE A 641 5.68 -19.91 -45.29
N ASP A 642 5.56 -20.49 -46.48
CA ASP A 642 6.46 -20.19 -47.60
C ASP A 642 6.13 -18.82 -48.24
N LYS A 643 6.90 -18.45 -49.27
CA LYS A 643 6.69 -17.22 -50.06
C LYS A 643 5.30 -17.10 -50.72
N ASN A 644 4.58 -18.20 -50.89
CA ASN A 644 3.25 -18.24 -51.50
C ASN A 644 2.16 -18.31 -50.42
N HIS A 645 2.49 -18.06 -49.15
CA HIS A 645 1.60 -18.21 -48.00
C HIS A 645 1.02 -19.62 -47.84
N LYS A 646 1.75 -20.66 -48.26
CA LYS A 646 1.38 -22.05 -47.97
C LYS A 646 2.06 -22.53 -46.68
N PRO A 647 1.33 -23.22 -45.78
CA PRO A 647 1.92 -23.75 -44.57
C PRO A 647 2.95 -24.83 -44.91
N ILE A 648 4.09 -24.79 -44.23
CA ILE A 648 5.17 -25.76 -44.37
C ILE A 648 5.53 -26.37 -43.02
N ALA A 649 6.07 -27.59 -43.04
CA ALA A 649 6.63 -28.20 -41.84
C ALA A 649 7.79 -27.36 -41.31
N ALA A 650 8.12 -27.51 -40.02
CA ALA A 650 9.22 -26.77 -39.41
C ALA A 650 10.50 -26.93 -40.26
N PRO A 651 11.05 -25.83 -40.79
CA PRO A 651 12.20 -25.90 -41.69
C PRO A 651 13.43 -26.42 -40.93
N VAL A 652 14.24 -27.26 -41.60
CA VAL A 652 15.57 -27.64 -41.11
C VAL A 652 16.46 -26.40 -41.18
N GLU A 653 17.28 -26.14 -40.15
CA GLU A 653 18.08 -24.91 -39.94
C GLU A 653 18.94 -24.46 -41.13
N THR A 654 19.13 -25.30 -42.15
CA THR A 654 19.94 -25.05 -43.35
C THR A 654 19.19 -24.43 -44.54
N MET A 655 17.86 -24.24 -44.48
CA MET A 655 17.10 -23.58 -45.55
C MET A 655 17.09 -22.05 -45.37
N ILE A 656 17.41 -21.33 -46.44
CA ILE A 656 17.48 -19.86 -46.53
C ILE A 656 16.21 -19.22 -45.90
N LEU A 657 16.39 -18.59 -44.74
CA LEU A 657 15.34 -18.03 -43.88
C LEU A 657 14.56 -16.86 -44.53
N ASP A 658 15.11 -16.22 -45.56
CA ASP A 658 14.57 -14.99 -46.16
C ASP A 658 13.23 -15.15 -46.89
N ARG A 659 12.66 -16.37 -46.95
CA ARG A 659 11.40 -16.66 -47.64
C ARG A 659 10.35 -17.34 -46.78
N ILE A 660 10.57 -17.41 -45.46
CA ILE A 660 9.67 -18.08 -44.52
C ILE A 660 9.07 -17.06 -43.56
N THR A 661 7.74 -16.98 -43.52
CA THR A 661 7.04 -16.19 -42.49
C THR A 661 6.79 -17.07 -41.28
N LYS A 662 7.33 -16.69 -40.11
CA LYS A 662 7.08 -17.36 -38.83
C LYS A 662 5.87 -16.69 -38.17
N VAL A 663 4.81 -17.44 -37.91
CA VAL A 663 3.61 -16.95 -37.23
C VAL A 663 3.55 -17.53 -35.83
N ALA A 664 3.50 -16.69 -34.82
CA ALA A 664 3.32 -17.06 -33.42
C ALA A 664 1.88 -16.80 -33.00
N ILE A 665 1.14 -17.85 -32.64
CA ILE A 665 -0.20 -17.73 -32.07
C ILE A 665 -0.08 -17.75 -30.56
N LEU A 666 -0.58 -16.70 -29.92
CA LEU A 666 -0.71 -16.60 -28.46
C LEU A 666 -2.17 -16.74 -28.07
N LEU A 667 -2.44 -17.62 -27.11
CA LEU A 667 -3.76 -17.77 -26.51
C LEU A 667 -3.88 -16.81 -25.32
N LEU A 668 -4.66 -15.75 -25.49
CA LEU A 668 -4.87 -14.74 -24.44
C LEU A 668 -6.04 -15.15 -23.55
N ARG A 669 -5.77 -15.22 -22.24
CA ARG A 669 -6.75 -15.61 -21.21
C ARG A 669 -7.30 -14.37 -20.52
N LEU A 670 -8.30 -14.56 -19.64
CA LEU A 670 -8.88 -13.43 -18.89
C LEU A 670 -7.86 -12.65 -18.05
N ASP A 671 -6.78 -13.30 -17.57
CA ASP A 671 -5.71 -12.65 -16.80
C ASP A 671 -4.67 -11.90 -17.65
N SER A 672 -4.74 -12.05 -18.97
CA SER A 672 -3.99 -11.24 -19.95
C SER A 672 -4.49 -9.79 -20.02
N PHE A 673 -5.75 -9.55 -19.66
CA PHE A 673 -6.42 -8.25 -19.75
C PHE A 673 -6.65 -7.63 -18.36
N CYS A 674 -6.93 -6.32 -18.34
CA CYS A 674 -7.46 -5.68 -17.14
C CYS A 674 -8.85 -6.22 -16.80
N LYS A 675 -9.11 -6.49 -15.53
CA LYS A 675 -10.35 -7.16 -15.08
C LYS A 675 -11.61 -6.37 -15.42
N ASN A 676 -11.53 -5.04 -15.42
CA ASN A 676 -12.63 -4.12 -15.74
C ASN A 676 -12.68 -3.69 -17.22
N ASP A 677 -11.72 -4.11 -18.05
CA ASP A 677 -11.67 -3.80 -19.48
C ASP A 677 -10.97 -4.94 -20.24
N LEU A 678 -11.77 -5.80 -20.88
CA LEU A 678 -11.28 -6.94 -21.65
C LEU A 678 -10.62 -6.56 -22.99
N THR A 679 -10.62 -5.27 -23.35
CA THR A 679 -9.87 -4.75 -24.51
C THR A 679 -8.50 -4.21 -24.11
N ALA A 680 -8.31 -3.87 -22.83
CA ALA A 680 -7.04 -3.38 -22.29
C ALA A 680 -6.10 -4.53 -21.95
N LEU A 681 -5.13 -4.79 -22.85
CA LEU A 681 -4.10 -5.79 -22.62
C LEU A 681 -3.07 -5.29 -21.59
N ARG A 682 -2.62 -6.19 -20.71
CA ARG A 682 -1.65 -5.85 -19.67
C ARG A 682 -0.23 -5.76 -20.23
N GLY A 683 0.62 -4.92 -19.62
CA GLY A 683 1.98 -4.68 -20.08
C GLY A 683 2.86 -5.93 -20.30
N PRO A 684 2.79 -6.98 -19.45
CA PRO A 684 3.53 -8.22 -19.72
C PRO A 684 3.20 -8.88 -21.06
N GLU A 685 1.94 -8.84 -21.51
CA GLU A 685 1.53 -9.43 -22.80
C GLU A 685 1.84 -8.50 -23.97
N HIS A 686 1.75 -7.17 -23.78
CA HIS A 686 2.29 -6.20 -24.76
C HIS A 686 3.78 -6.44 -25.00
N LEU A 687 4.57 -6.59 -23.93
CA LEU A 687 6.01 -6.79 -24.02
C LEU A 687 6.35 -8.13 -24.66
N ARG A 688 5.60 -9.20 -24.33
CA ARG A 688 5.74 -10.50 -24.99
C ARG A 688 5.50 -10.41 -26.49
N THR A 689 4.45 -9.70 -26.91
CA THR A 689 4.12 -9.50 -28.33
C THR A 689 5.26 -8.79 -29.04
N LYS A 690 5.67 -7.62 -28.54
CA LYS A 690 6.77 -6.82 -29.10
C LYS A 690 8.07 -7.62 -29.22
N HIS A 691 8.47 -8.36 -28.17
CA HIS A 691 9.70 -9.12 -28.21
C HIS A 691 9.67 -10.30 -29.19
N LEU A 692 8.52 -10.95 -29.36
CA LEU A 692 8.36 -11.97 -30.40
C LEU A 692 8.45 -11.37 -31.80
N GLU A 693 7.89 -10.18 -32.02
CA GLU A 693 8.04 -9.45 -33.28
C GLU A 693 9.50 -9.09 -33.56
N MET A 694 10.26 -8.65 -32.54
CA MET A 694 11.70 -8.41 -32.65
C MET A 694 12.50 -9.67 -32.99
N MET A 695 12.03 -10.86 -32.58
CA MET A 695 12.62 -12.15 -32.97
C MET A 695 12.19 -12.64 -34.37
N GLY A 696 11.42 -11.83 -35.11
CA GLY A 696 10.98 -12.14 -36.47
C GLY A 696 9.69 -12.96 -36.57
N TYR A 697 8.88 -13.02 -35.52
CA TYR A 697 7.56 -13.63 -35.58
C TYR A 697 6.47 -12.60 -35.94
N LYS A 698 5.54 -12.96 -36.82
CA LYS A 698 4.23 -12.31 -36.92
C LYS A 698 3.34 -12.85 -35.79
N VAL A 699 2.98 -12.00 -34.84
CA VAL A 699 2.20 -12.43 -33.67
C VAL A 699 0.70 -12.31 -33.96
N ILE A 700 -0.05 -13.36 -33.61
CA ILE A 700 -1.51 -13.40 -33.69
C ILE A 700 -2.05 -13.75 -32.29
N HIS A 701 -3.05 -13.00 -31.85
CA HIS A 701 -3.75 -13.27 -30.59
C HIS A 701 -5.07 -13.99 -30.85
N ILE A 702 -5.37 -15.00 -30.04
CA ILE A 702 -6.70 -15.59 -29.95
C ILE A 702 -7.18 -15.42 -28.51
N ASN A 703 -8.22 -14.61 -28.35
CA ASN A 703 -8.76 -14.26 -27.05
C ASN A 703 -9.77 -15.29 -26.58
N GLU A 704 -9.60 -15.81 -25.37
CA GLU A 704 -10.49 -16.81 -24.78
C GLU A 704 -11.95 -16.31 -24.67
N HIS A 705 -12.14 -15.03 -24.31
CA HIS A 705 -13.48 -14.47 -24.14
C HIS A 705 -14.21 -14.33 -25.48
N ASP A 706 -13.55 -13.81 -26.51
CA ASP A 706 -14.11 -13.71 -27.87
C ASP A 706 -14.42 -15.09 -28.45
N TRP A 707 -13.50 -16.04 -28.24
CA TRP A 707 -13.62 -17.43 -28.70
C TRP A 707 -14.83 -18.16 -28.12
N ASN A 708 -15.20 -17.82 -26.89
CA ASN A 708 -16.31 -18.44 -26.16
C ASN A 708 -17.61 -17.63 -26.25
N THR A 709 -17.67 -16.57 -27.07
CA THR A 709 -18.91 -15.83 -27.31
C THR A 709 -19.96 -16.70 -28.01
N LYS A 710 -21.25 -16.35 -27.82
CA LYS A 710 -22.36 -17.04 -28.50
C LYS A 710 -22.21 -17.04 -30.03
N TYR A 711 -21.66 -15.96 -30.60
CA TYR A 711 -21.42 -15.83 -32.03
C TYR A 711 -20.35 -16.82 -32.54
N MET A 712 -19.31 -17.07 -31.74
CA MET A 712 -18.21 -17.97 -32.06
C MET A 712 -18.49 -19.45 -31.72
N ASN A 713 -19.63 -19.80 -31.12
CA ASN A 713 -19.89 -21.19 -30.70
C ASN A 713 -19.99 -22.22 -31.82
N SER A 714 -20.22 -21.81 -33.07
CA SER A 714 -20.26 -22.74 -34.22
C SER A 714 -18.83 -23.13 -34.65
N PRO A 715 -18.52 -24.43 -34.81
CA PRO A 715 -17.23 -24.89 -35.33
C PRO A 715 -16.88 -24.28 -36.70
N LYS A 716 -17.89 -24.03 -37.56
CA LYS A 716 -17.70 -23.40 -38.87
C LYS A 716 -17.23 -21.95 -38.73
N THR A 717 -17.80 -21.20 -37.79
CA THR A 717 -17.40 -19.82 -37.51
C THR A 717 -15.96 -19.75 -36.99
N LYS A 718 -15.59 -20.58 -36.00
CA LYS A 718 -14.21 -20.66 -35.49
C LYS A 718 -13.21 -21.05 -36.57
N THR A 719 -13.57 -21.99 -37.45
CA THR A 719 -12.74 -22.40 -38.60
C THR A 719 -12.52 -21.24 -39.56
N ASN A 720 -13.59 -20.52 -39.94
CA ASN A 720 -13.49 -19.37 -40.82
C ASN A 720 -12.70 -18.22 -40.18
N TYR A 721 -12.85 -18.01 -38.87
CA TYR A 721 -12.08 -17.04 -38.11
C TYR A 721 -10.58 -17.36 -38.15
N LEU A 722 -10.19 -18.62 -37.90
CA LEU A 722 -8.78 -19.04 -38.01
C LEU A 722 -8.25 -18.87 -39.44
N LYS A 723 -9.03 -19.21 -40.46
CA LYS A 723 -8.66 -18.97 -41.87
C LYS A 723 -8.43 -17.50 -42.17
N CYS A 724 -9.32 -16.63 -41.70
CA CYS A 724 -9.19 -15.19 -41.83
C CYS A 724 -7.94 -14.65 -41.12
N LEU A 725 -7.72 -15.06 -39.86
CA LEU A 725 -6.53 -14.69 -39.08
C LEU A 725 -5.23 -15.11 -39.76
N LEU A 726 -5.20 -16.33 -40.30
CA LEU A 726 -4.03 -16.90 -40.97
C LEU A 726 -3.92 -16.46 -42.44
N GLN A 727 -4.95 -15.81 -43.00
CA GLN A 727 -5.06 -15.35 -44.38
C GLN A 727 -4.97 -16.50 -45.41
N ILE A 728 -5.72 -17.59 -45.18
CA ILE A 728 -5.71 -18.84 -46.00
C ILE A 728 -7.09 -19.34 -46.42
#